data_AF-A0A1L9VNN9-F1
#
_entry.id   AF-A0A1L9VNN9-F1
#
_cell.length_a   1.000
_cell.length_b   1.000
_cell.length_c   1.000
_cell.angle_alpha   90.00
_cell.angle_beta   90.00
_cell.angle_gamma   90.00
#
_symmetry.space_group_name_H-M   'P 1'
#
loop_
_entity.id
_entity.type
_entity.pdbx_description
1 polymer ?
#
loop_
_entity_poly.entity_id
_entity_poly.type
_entity_poly.pdbx_seq_one_letter_code
_entity_poly.pdbx_strand_id
1 'polypeptide(L)'
;MTARGKNVKIQSLATEDEIFVYDRGYVSEPGNVDLPQLPAPQPIQPDNPPDTLANQTDLQSWRNLYMARRTWAFDLAERCESIDRSVREHNERTDIINRAVGVALENLKSHVGSLEQRFAEAQAWARDLLKEQRAALDGWQRALGTLGSIPARKEFTFLGRPSTPTKDQDRPSGTLRDFVDVEEVRRAGADASAVSPRFARQVEDVERAIGTIVSDTQRLIQEALPSGAEGVGGLLEEVETLTKKISSDYEHVLALPSNQKTLANISRLALSHTQDLLPSLLDIATELKTALDNAVARYNNVMKGSLNHMHVISSIEFRLADMQNQLINLDVQGDSFELIYSVFHMPMIYGSILVECVRRREWNDKMKNDSLTLAEEMAVFRDEEQRRRKKWMKNMGDYLSLPDGAVPGIEVNLQGQDHEWPEVSRKEIEIYLEELKGKPGLATIAQELTQMYKDLDAPTRQQRRRAKAFKQGSIFDMGRSSFLLRGDEMVRSLKDEKTKLEDRLRGSESRIRKLEDLLHRQSHMSHMSRPASGHFGVEFPASPASAHPDPMSRRSSVSSRRMSTNQSTEEKALAQRIVTLEAELAAEREAVQRLQKEAHAERQSNTDKIQEEQSTKKDLMGNLESQQREFEEERKMLEGEVKRLTCEYEEVEEALYKEMDSREHERQDLDERVHQLELELQDANTSAEVKAQKASNLSEEAESERQSLREKLNDLEKQDAERQKRDQENCNALQTALLNLSPGGVVPDDIPGIIKAIEVLSEGLSIHAKRVDENVASATAECKALEERLSQTESEAGELRKTSEAREAELSAVTSELNDERSKLKDLQSQFVAGETGSDALRQRVAEGEQKLADAEAKARQSEEELTTWKNKVASASQSEQKAASRNATRRSRSEELSKQLFGVVERFGRMLEQLGFIVVRQSGNIVVQRASKVNASTENLSQSDIVSLKPDPDVMNWMDADSSEEETDRFMFFMETLYQFDVDVFGDAVVKRVKDIELLARKWQKEARGYREKYHRTHSDAHDKIAYRSFKEGDLALFLPTRNQAIRSWAAFNVGAPHYFLREQDAHKLQARDWLLARITKIEERVVDLSKSLNGTNPDRRSVGEVSDGISIDEENPFELSDGLRWYLVDATEEKPGAPATPGLGKSTVASAHVDARGSIRLGRPSSAGNVAKTLTKSLDSRRNSSNSKRGPSSQLANDSTTDLTRVDEAEPSSRPQETADEVRRDPPQGT
;
A
#
# COMPACT_ATOMS: atom_id res chain seq x y z
N MET A 1 12.63 15.64 26.43
CA MET A 1 11.21 15.31 26.20
C MET A 1 10.39 16.58 26.36
N THR A 2 9.22 16.64 25.72
CA THR A 2 8.30 17.78 25.83
C THR A 2 7.42 17.65 27.07
N ALA A 3 6.68 18.70 27.43
CA ALA A 3 5.74 18.73 28.56
C ALA A 3 4.59 17.70 28.50
N ARG A 4 4.46 16.95 27.39
CA ARG A 4 3.46 15.87 27.16
C ARG A 4 4.12 14.49 27.04
N GLY A 5 5.27 14.30 27.67
CA GLY A 5 6.06 13.05 27.66
C GLY A 5 6.77 12.72 26.34
N LYS A 6 6.66 13.53 25.26
CA LYS A 6 7.12 13.08 23.93
C LYS A 6 8.60 13.32 23.67
N ASN A 7 9.20 12.46 22.85
CA ASN A 7 10.54 12.69 22.30
C ASN A 7 10.54 13.93 21.40
N VAL A 8 11.42 14.88 21.74
CA VAL A 8 11.55 16.18 21.05
C VAL A 8 12.06 15.96 19.63
N LYS A 9 11.52 16.70 18.67
CA LYS A 9 12.00 16.71 17.29
C LYS A 9 12.51 18.10 16.95
N ILE A 10 13.50 18.19 16.08
CA ILE A 10 14.05 19.47 15.59
C ILE A 10 12.92 20.38 15.05
N GLN A 11 11.89 19.79 14.43
CA GLN A 11 10.72 20.49 13.91
C GLN A 11 9.74 21.01 14.98
N SER A 12 9.73 20.45 16.20
CA SER A 12 8.87 20.92 17.31
C SER A 12 9.60 21.82 18.29
N LEU A 13 10.92 22.00 18.14
CA LEU A 13 11.75 22.78 19.05
C LEU A 13 11.41 24.28 19.06
N ALA A 14 10.74 24.77 18.01
CA ALA A 14 10.24 26.14 17.88
C ALA A 14 8.78 26.32 18.36
N THR A 15 8.17 25.29 18.95
CA THR A 15 6.74 25.28 19.32
C THR A 15 6.45 24.61 20.68
N GLU A 16 7.48 24.39 21.50
CA GLU A 16 7.36 23.70 22.80
C GLU A 16 8.02 24.59 23.86
N ASP A 17 7.23 25.10 24.81
CA ASP A 17 7.68 26.11 25.79
C ASP A 17 8.58 25.52 26.90
N GLU A 18 8.50 24.20 27.14
CA GLU A 18 9.27 23.46 28.15
C GLU A 18 9.98 22.24 27.55
N ILE A 19 11.25 22.04 27.92
CA ILE A 19 12.05 20.87 27.52
C ILE A 19 12.68 20.21 28.75
N PHE A 20 12.27 18.97 29.03
CA PHE A 20 12.79 18.14 30.11
C PHE A 20 13.97 17.29 29.60
N VAL A 21 15.13 17.41 30.22
CA VAL A 21 16.35 16.67 29.84
C VAL A 21 16.71 15.69 30.95
N TYR A 22 17.03 14.44 30.57
CA TYR A 22 17.40 13.36 31.49
C TYR A 22 18.78 12.85 31.12
N ASP A 23 19.73 12.87 32.05
CA ASP A 23 21.07 12.34 31.82
C ASP A 23 21.05 10.81 31.94
N ARG A 24 21.37 10.14 30.83
CA ARG A 24 21.37 8.67 30.72
C ARG A 24 22.30 8.00 31.75
N GLY A 25 23.37 8.67 32.19
CA GLY A 25 24.29 8.13 33.20
C GLY A 25 23.60 7.88 34.53
N TYR A 26 22.82 8.84 35.03
CA TYR A 26 22.07 8.74 36.29
C TYR A 26 20.82 7.86 36.19
N VAL A 27 20.43 7.43 34.98
CA VAL A 27 19.24 6.60 34.75
C VAL A 27 19.59 5.11 34.56
N SER A 28 20.69 4.82 33.86
CA SER A 28 20.95 3.48 33.31
C SER A 28 21.67 2.53 34.27
N GLU A 29 22.53 3.05 35.14
CA GLU A 29 23.35 2.22 36.04
C GLU A 29 22.94 2.46 37.50
N PRO A 30 22.74 1.40 38.32
CA PRO A 30 22.55 1.52 39.77
C PRO A 30 23.90 1.77 40.48
N GLY A 31 24.75 2.63 39.90
CA GLY A 31 26.00 3.06 40.48
C GLY A 31 25.75 3.97 41.68
N ASN A 32 26.63 3.91 42.68
CA ASN A 32 26.50 4.76 43.87
C ASN A 32 27.02 6.18 43.59
N VAL A 33 26.30 6.91 42.74
CA VAL A 33 26.64 8.28 42.32
C VAL A 33 26.24 9.27 43.41
N ASP A 34 27.22 10.00 43.95
CA ASP A 34 26.97 11.03 44.96
C ASP A 34 26.15 12.19 44.37
N LEU A 35 24.95 12.37 44.91
CA LEU A 35 24.00 13.37 44.42
C LEU A 35 24.26 14.75 45.04
N PRO A 36 23.98 15.85 44.29
CA PRO A 36 24.01 17.21 44.84
C PRO A 36 22.82 17.43 45.80
N GLN A 37 22.96 16.93 47.02
CA GLN A 37 22.05 17.25 48.13
C GLN A 37 22.25 18.71 48.54
N LEU A 38 21.14 19.41 48.81
CA LEU A 38 21.23 20.72 49.45
C LEU A 38 21.77 20.55 50.89
N PRO A 39 22.80 21.30 51.30
CA PRO A 39 23.26 21.28 52.68
C PRO A 39 22.16 21.78 53.62
N ALA A 40 22.19 21.34 54.88
CA ALA A 40 21.30 21.88 55.90
C ALA A 40 21.48 23.42 56.00
N PRO A 41 20.39 24.20 56.10
CA PRO A 41 20.49 25.65 56.16
C PRO A 41 21.24 26.09 57.42
N GLN A 42 21.90 27.26 57.36
CA GLN A 42 22.68 27.74 58.49
C GLN A 42 21.76 28.06 59.69
N PRO A 43 22.20 27.80 60.94
CA PRO A 43 21.39 28.01 62.12
C PRO A 43 21.23 29.50 62.44
N ILE A 44 20.32 30.17 61.73
CA ILE A 44 19.88 31.53 62.06
C ILE A 44 19.26 31.50 63.46
N GLN A 45 19.79 32.32 64.36
CA GLN A 45 19.15 32.71 65.60
C GLN A 45 18.72 34.18 65.44
N PRO A 46 17.43 34.53 65.60
CA PRO A 46 17.03 35.94 65.62
C PRO A 46 17.64 36.65 66.83
N ASP A 47 18.10 37.89 66.63
CA ASP A 47 18.63 38.73 67.69
C ASP A 47 17.54 39.04 68.74
N ASN A 48 17.90 39.16 70.02
CA ASN A 48 16.91 39.46 71.07
C ASN A 48 16.29 40.87 70.91
N PRO A 49 14.98 41.05 71.16
CA PRO A 49 14.31 42.33 70.99
C PRO A 49 14.82 43.43 71.95
N PRO A 50 14.87 44.71 71.53
CA PRO A 50 15.31 45.80 72.41
C PRO A 50 14.28 46.18 73.49
N ASP A 51 14.52 45.75 74.74
CA ASP A 51 13.68 46.06 75.90
C ASP A 51 14.31 47.01 76.94
N THR A 52 15.59 47.37 76.78
CA THR A 52 16.34 48.15 77.78
C THR A 52 16.07 49.66 77.68
N LEU A 53 15.28 50.22 78.59
CA LEU A 53 15.02 51.67 78.68
C LEU A 53 16.03 52.38 79.59
N ALA A 54 16.69 53.43 79.09
CA ALA A 54 17.71 54.18 79.86
C ALA A 54 17.13 55.08 80.98
N ASN A 55 15.96 55.69 80.77
CA ASN A 55 15.26 56.49 81.79
C ASN A 55 13.75 56.54 81.49
N GLN A 56 12.92 56.39 82.52
CA GLN A 56 11.45 56.43 82.41
C GLN A 56 10.87 57.84 82.32
N THR A 57 11.55 58.86 82.85
CA THR A 57 11.06 60.25 82.90
C THR A 57 11.48 61.12 81.70
N ASP A 58 12.37 60.61 80.85
CA ASP A 58 12.90 61.31 79.68
C ASP A 58 12.26 60.81 78.38
N LEU A 59 11.67 61.74 77.61
CA LEU A 59 11.07 61.45 76.31
C LEU A 59 12.10 60.98 75.27
N GLN A 60 13.36 61.42 75.35
CA GLN A 60 14.38 61.02 74.38
C GLN A 60 14.80 59.56 74.58
N SER A 61 14.93 59.11 75.83
CA SER A 61 15.13 57.70 76.19
C SER A 61 14.03 56.79 75.63
N TRP A 62 12.77 57.22 75.70
CA TRP A 62 11.66 56.50 75.05
C TRP A 62 11.77 56.51 73.52
N ARG A 63 12.05 57.66 72.88
CA ARG A 63 12.23 57.74 71.42
C ARG A 63 13.37 56.84 70.93
N ASN A 64 14.47 56.78 71.66
CA ASN A 64 15.60 55.89 71.36
C ASN A 64 15.20 54.41 71.45
N LEU A 65 14.38 54.01 72.43
CA LEU A 65 13.87 52.63 72.55
C LEU A 65 12.97 52.24 71.37
N TYR A 66 12.02 53.10 70.97
CA TYR A 66 11.19 52.82 69.80
C TYR A 66 11.98 52.86 68.49
N MET A 67 13.01 53.69 68.38
CA MET A 67 13.94 53.67 67.23
C MET A 67 14.69 52.33 67.15
N ALA A 68 15.20 51.82 68.28
CA ALA A 68 15.88 50.52 68.34
C ALA A 68 14.94 49.36 68.01
N ARG A 69 13.72 49.36 68.54
CA ARG A 69 12.68 48.36 68.21
C ARG A 69 12.28 48.41 66.73
N ARG A 70 12.19 49.61 66.14
CA ARG A 70 11.96 49.80 64.71
C ARG A 70 13.10 49.20 63.88
N THR A 71 14.37 49.53 64.17
CA THR A 71 15.50 48.97 63.42
C THR A 71 15.55 47.46 63.54
N TRP A 72 15.45 46.90 64.75
CA TRP A 72 15.41 45.46 64.98
C TRP A 72 14.28 44.76 64.18
N ALA A 73 13.08 45.34 64.13
CA ALA A 73 11.97 44.77 63.36
C ALA A 73 12.22 44.80 61.85
N PHE A 74 12.83 45.86 61.32
CA PHE A 74 13.23 45.91 59.89
C PHE A 74 14.38 44.93 59.59
N ASP A 75 15.40 44.86 60.44
CA ASP A 75 16.54 43.94 60.30
C ASP A 75 16.09 42.46 60.37
N LEU A 76 15.06 42.16 61.18
CA LEU A 76 14.44 40.83 61.24
C LEU A 76 13.55 40.57 60.01
N ALA A 77 12.78 41.55 59.55
CA ALA A 77 11.94 41.42 58.35
C ALA A 77 12.76 41.15 57.08
N GLU A 78 13.91 41.81 56.88
CA GLU A 78 14.81 41.55 55.74
C GLU A 78 15.36 40.10 55.77
N ARG A 79 15.69 39.58 56.96
CA ARG A 79 16.09 38.18 57.15
C ARG A 79 14.93 37.23 56.82
N CYS A 80 13.71 37.53 57.29
CA CYS A 80 12.51 36.74 56.98
C CYS A 80 12.18 36.75 55.48
N GLU A 81 12.31 37.87 54.77
CA GLU A 81 12.12 37.95 53.32
C GLU A 81 13.14 37.05 52.60
N SER A 82 14.40 37.01 53.06
CA SER A 82 15.44 36.15 52.51
C SER A 82 15.20 34.64 52.76
N ILE A 83 14.71 34.29 53.94
CA ILE A 83 14.29 32.93 54.29
C ILE A 83 13.11 32.50 53.41
N ASP A 84 12.03 33.31 53.35
CA ASP A 84 10.83 33.02 52.56
C ASP A 84 11.14 32.88 51.05
N ARG A 85 12.02 33.75 50.51
CA ARG A 85 12.52 33.64 49.12
C ARG A 85 13.21 32.29 48.88
N SER A 86 13.98 31.80 49.85
CA SER A 86 14.65 30.50 49.79
C SER A 86 13.68 29.32 49.94
N VAL A 87 12.65 29.45 50.80
CA VAL A 87 11.54 28.49 50.93
C VAL A 87 10.80 28.35 49.59
N ARG A 88 10.47 29.47 48.94
CA ARG A 88 9.83 29.49 47.62
C ARG A 88 10.71 28.84 46.57
N GLU A 89 11.97 29.22 46.45
CA GLU A 89 12.91 28.63 45.49
C GLU A 89 13.08 27.10 45.69
N HIS A 90 13.16 26.62 46.93
CA HIS A 90 13.28 25.19 47.21
C HIS A 90 12.00 24.40 46.92
N ASN A 91 10.82 25.00 47.12
CA ASN A 91 9.55 24.40 46.70
C ASN A 91 9.43 24.37 45.16
N GLU A 92 9.72 25.47 44.46
CA GLU A 92 9.75 25.52 42.99
C GLU A 92 10.68 24.46 42.40
N ARG A 93 11.91 24.35 42.93
CA ARG A 93 12.87 23.28 42.54
C ARG A 93 12.33 21.88 42.80
N THR A 94 11.56 21.68 43.88
CA THR A 94 10.93 20.39 44.22
C THR A 94 9.81 20.05 43.23
N ASP A 95 8.98 21.03 42.87
CA ASP A 95 7.86 20.86 41.95
C ASP A 95 8.34 20.65 40.50
N ILE A 96 9.46 21.27 40.10
CA ILE A 96 10.14 20.96 38.83
C ILE A 96 10.59 19.48 38.77
N ILE A 97 11.14 18.93 39.86
CA ILE A 97 11.52 17.50 39.91
C ILE A 97 10.28 16.61 39.84
N ASN A 98 9.24 16.90 40.61
CA ASN A 98 7.96 16.17 40.57
C ASN A 98 7.35 16.20 39.16
N ARG A 99 7.37 17.37 38.49
CA ARG A 99 6.89 17.55 37.12
C ARG A 99 7.71 16.74 36.12
N ALA A 100 9.03 16.70 36.25
CA ALA A 100 9.91 15.89 35.41
C ALA A 100 9.60 14.38 35.54
N VAL A 101 9.49 13.87 36.78
CA VAL A 101 9.06 12.48 37.01
C VAL A 101 7.69 12.21 36.38
N GLY A 102 6.74 13.13 36.54
CA GLY A 102 5.42 13.03 35.91
C GLY A 102 5.47 12.98 34.37
N VAL A 103 6.33 13.77 33.74
CA VAL A 103 6.56 13.77 32.27
C VAL A 103 7.19 12.46 31.80
N ALA A 104 8.12 11.88 32.56
CA ALA A 104 8.69 10.56 32.27
C ALA A 104 7.65 9.43 32.44
N LEU A 105 6.80 9.50 33.47
CA LEU A 105 5.70 8.56 33.67
C LEU A 105 4.59 8.68 32.62
N GLU A 106 4.28 9.88 32.12
CA GLU A 106 3.36 10.08 31.00
C GLU A 106 3.88 9.42 29.72
N ASN A 107 5.18 9.52 29.45
CA ASN A 107 5.83 8.80 28.35
C ASN A 107 5.69 7.28 28.51
N LEU A 108 6.11 6.74 29.65
CA LEU A 108 6.04 5.31 29.94
C LEU A 108 4.61 4.80 29.80
N LYS A 109 3.63 5.49 30.40
CA LYS A 109 2.20 5.17 30.29
C LYS A 109 1.72 5.16 28.83
N SER A 110 2.19 6.08 27.99
CA SER A 110 1.83 6.11 26.57
C SER A 110 2.43 4.93 25.79
N HIS A 111 3.65 4.51 26.13
CA HIS A 111 4.31 3.36 25.52
C HIS A 111 3.71 2.03 26.01
N VAL A 112 3.37 1.91 27.29
CA VAL A 112 2.66 0.76 27.87
C VAL A 112 1.27 0.62 27.25
N GLY A 113 0.47 1.69 27.18
CA GLY A 113 -0.85 1.64 26.53
C GLY A 113 -0.78 1.29 25.04
N SER A 114 0.26 1.72 24.32
CA SER A 114 0.50 1.30 22.93
C SER A 114 0.95 -0.16 22.82
N LEU A 115 1.56 -0.75 23.85
CA LEU A 115 1.89 -2.18 23.90
C LEU A 115 0.64 -3.00 24.27
N GLU A 116 -0.16 -2.56 25.25
CA GLU A 116 -1.45 -3.18 25.61
C GLU A 116 -2.38 -3.29 24.41
N GLN A 117 -2.55 -2.21 23.62
CA GLN A 117 -3.41 -2.26 22.43
C GLN A 117 -2.89 -3.27 21.38
N ARG A 118 -1.60 -3.21 21.05
CA ARG A 118 -1.00 -4.15 20.08
C ARG A 118 -1.07 -5.60 20.57
N PHE A 119 -0.88 -5.82 21.86
CA PHE A 119 -1.01 -7.13 22.46
C PHE A 119 -2.46 -7.62 22.42
N ALA A 120 -3.45 -6.78 22.67
CA ALA A 120 -4.87 -7.16 22.52
C ALA A 120 -5.22 -7.54 21.07
N GLU A 121 -4.69 -6.81 20.07
CA GLU A 121 -4.84 -7.14 18.65
C GLU A 121 -4.17 -8.49 18.30
N ALA A 122 -2.92 -8.71 18.75
CA ALA A 122 -2.19 -9.95 18.55
C ALA A 122 -2.80 -11.14 19.32
N GLN A 123 -3.33 -10.92 20.53
CA GLN A 123 -3.98 -11.95 21.34
C GLN A 123 -5.31 -12.39 20.72
N ALA A 124 -6.06 -11.47 20.09
CA ALA A 124 -7.25 -11.82 19.32
C ALA A 124 -6.87 -12.72 18.12
N TRP A 125 -5.89 -12.30 17.32
CA TRP A 125 -5.34 -13.10 16.22
C TRP A 125 -4.85 -14.48 16.67
N ALA A 126 -4.02 -14.54 17.72
CA ALA A 126 -3.46 -15.79 18.22
C ALA A 126 -4.55 -16.72 18.79
N ARG A 127 -5.61 -16.19 19.42
CA ARG A 127 -6.75 -17.00 19.90
C ARG A 127 -7.56 -17.60 18.77
N ASP A 128 -7.82 -16.85 17.69
CA ASP A 128 -8.50 -17.39 16.52
C ASP A 128 -7.62 -18.38 15.74
N LEU A 129 -6.32 -18.10 15.59
CA LEU A 129 -5.35 -19.01 14.96
C LEU A 129 -5.18 -20.32 15.76
N LEU A 130 -5.04 -20.27 17.08
CA LEU A 130 -5.00 -21.48 17.94
C LEU A 130 -6.30 -22.30 17.87
N LYS A 131 -7.43 -21.65 17.63
CA LYS A 131 -8.74 -22.28 17.44
C LYS A 131 -8.87 -22.94 16.07
N GLU A 132 -8.34 -22.33 15.01
CA GLU A 132 -8.22 -22.93 13.68
C GLU A 132 -7.23 -24.10 13.66
N GLN A 133 -6.04 -23.94 14.26
CA GLN A 133 -5.06 -25.00 14.46
C GLN A 133 -5.65 -26.21 15.21
N ARG A 134 -6.40 -25.97 16.29
CA ARG A 134 -7.09 -27.05 17.02
C ARG A 134 -8.12 -27.76 16.15
N ALA A 135 -8.97 -27.02 15.43
CA ALA A 135 -9.95 -27.60 14.52
C ALA A 135 -9.28 -28.40 13.37
N ALA A 136 -8.11 -27.97 12.91
CA ALA A 136 -7.29 -28.71 11.94
C ALA A 136 -6.73 -30.00 12.56
N LEU A 137 -6.15 -29.94 13.76
CA LEU A 137 -5.61 -31.09 14.50
C LEU A 137 -6.70 -32.14 14.84
N ASP A 138 -7.90 -31.70 15.23
CA ASP A 138 -9.09 -32.55 15.47
C ASP A 138 -9.74 -33.08 14.15
N GLY A 139 -9.33 -32.52 13.00
CA GLY A 139 -9.98 -32.69 11.70
C GLY A 139 -9.20 -33.52 10.68
N TRP A 140 -7.88 -33.36 10.60
CA TRP A 140 -7.07 -33.73 9.42
C TRP A 140 -7.12 -35.21 9.06
N GLN A 141 -7.08 -36.12 10.04
CA GLN A 141 -7.17 -37.56 9.80
C GLN A 141 -8.50 -37.95 9.13
N ARG A 142 -9.59 -37.27 9.52
CA ARG A 142 -10.93 -37.45 8.95
C ARG A 142 -11.03 -36.83 7.56
N ALA A 143 -10.38 -35.69 7.33
CA ALA A 143 -10.29 -35.07 6.01
C ALA A 143 -9.48 -35.95 5.02
N LEU A 144 -8.31 -36.45 5.43
CA LEU A 144 -7.44 -37.33 4.64
C LEU A 144 -8.14 -38.66 4.29
N GLY A 145 -8.87 -39.25 5.26
CA GLY A 145 -9.75 -40.39 5.00
C GLY A 145 -10.90 -40.06 4.04
N THR A 146 -11.42 -38.84 4.07
CA THR A 146 -12.46 -38.37 3.14
C THR A 146 -11.91 -38.17 1.72
N LEU A 147 -10.67 -37.68 1.53
CA LEU A 147 -10.03 -37.57 0.21
C LEU A 147 -9.96 -38.93 -0.50
N GLY A 148 -9.60 -39.99 0.23
CA GLY A 148 -9.58 -41.37 -0.27
C GLY A 148 -10.96 -41.95 -0.62
N SER A 149 -12.04 -41.17 -0.49
CA SER A 149 -13.39 -41.54 -0.91
C SER A 149 -13.91 -40.72 -2.11
N ILE A 150 -13.20 -39.67 -2.53
CA ILE A 150 -13.64 -38.74 -3.58
C ILE A 150 -12.91 -39.10 -4.88
N PRO A 151 -13.60 -39.60 -5.92
CA PRO A 151 -13.02 -39.89 -7.22
C PRO A 151 -12.27 -38.71 -7.85
N ALA A 152 -11.21 -39.00 -8.61
CA ALA A 152 -10.42 -38.01 -9.31
C ALA A 152 -9.84 -38.53 -10.64
N ARG A 153 -9.78 -37.65 -11.65
CA ARG A 153 -9.05 -37.88 -12.91
C ARG A 153 -7.56 -37.80 -12.67
N LYS A 154 -6.79 -38.67 -13.33
CA LYS A 154 -5.32 -38.77 -13.21
C LYS A 154 -4.54 -37.90 -14.19
N GLU A 155 -5.26 -37.19 -15.07
CA GLU A 155 -4.68 -36.41 -16.18
C GLU A 155 -4.18 -35.02 -15.72
N PHE A 156 -4.52 -34.59 -14.50
CA PHE A 156 -4.07 -33.32 -13.92
C PHE A 156 -2.66 -33.43 -13.31
N THR A 157 -1.66 -33.69 -14.16
CA THR A 157 -0.25 -33.84 -13.76
C THR A 157 0.37 -32.60 -13.11
N PHE A 158 -0.25 -31.44 -13.26
CA PHE A 158 0.12 -30.17 -12.61
C PHE A 158 -0.46 -29.98 -11.20
N LEU A 159 -1.27 -30.92 -10.70
CA LEU A 159 -1.87 -30.88 -9.37
C LEU A 159 -1.10 -31.80 -8.41
N GLY A 160 -0.55 -31.24 -7.33
CA GLY A 160 0.35 -31.95 -6.41
C GLY A 160 1.83 -31.68 -6.70
N ARG A 161 2.74 -32.23 -5.87
CA ARG A 161 4.20 -32.07 -6.01
C ARG A 161 4.89 -33.40 -6.37
N PRO A 162 5.98 -33.38 -7.16
CA PRO A 162 6.73 -34.58 -7.55
C PRO A 162 7.81 -34.95 -6.52
N SER A 163 7.50 -34.88 -5.22
CA SER A 163 8.51 -34.90 -4.14
C SER A 163 8.81 -36.27 -3.52
N THR A 164 8.05 -37.31 -3.84
CA THR A 164 8.37 -38.70 -3.48
C THR A 164 8.27 -39.62 -4.70
N PRO A 165 9.29 -40.43 -5.00
CA PRO A 165 9.16 -41.50 -5.98
C PRO A 165 8.21 -42.57 -5.42
N THR A 166 7.05 -42.73 -6.04
CA THR A 166 6.13 -43.83 -5.73
C THR A 166 6.84 -45.15 -5.97
N LYS A 167 6.80 -46.05 -4.98
CA LYS A 167 7.25 -47.42 -5.18
C LYS A 167 6.21 -48.13 -6.07
N ASP A 168 6.63 -49.06 -6.92
CA ASP A 168 5.78 -49.78 -7.91
C ASP A 168 4.55 -50.52 -7.34
N GLN A 169 4.33 -50.50 -6.03
CA GLN A 169 3.17 -51.06 -5.35
C GLN A 169 2.00 -50.07 -5.22
N ASP A 170 2.28 -48.76 -5.22
CA ASP A 170 1.26 -47.71 -5.09
C ASP A 170 0.58 -47.42 -6.44
N ARG A 171 -0.31 -48.33 -6.86
CA ARG A 171 -1.22 -48.07 -7.98
C ARG A 171 -2.12 -46.88 -7.63
N PRO A 172 -2.14 -45.78 -8.42
CA PRO A 172 -2.94 -44.61 -8.10
C PRO A 172 -4.42 -44.99 -8.00
N SER A 173 -5.05 -44.61 -6.89
CA SER A 173 -6.37 -45.09 -6.47
C SER A 173 -7.53 -44.57 -7.31
N GLY A 174 -7.31 -43.49 -8.09
CA GLY A 174 -8.35 -42.76 -8.79
C GLY A 174 -9.14 -41.84 -7.85
N THR A 175 -8.50 -41.29 -6.82
CA THR A 175 -9.14 -40.44 -5.81
C THR A 175 -8.30 -39.21 -5.49
N LEU A 176 -8.90 -38.19 -4.85
CA LEU A 176 -8.19 -36.95 -4.46
C LEU A 176 -6.98 -37.18 -3.54
N ARG A 177 -6.89 -38.36 -2.91
CA ARG A 177 -5.72 -38.76 -2.12
C ARG A 177 -4.47 -38.98 -2.99
N ASP A 178 -4.62 -39.28 -4.27
CA ASP A 178 -3.48 -39.45 -5.20
C ASP A 178 -2.68 -38.15 -5.41
N PHE A 179 -3.24 -36.99 -5.04
CA PHE A 179 -2.62 -35.66 -5.18
C PHE A 179 -1.98 -35.13 -3.88
N VAL A 180 -1.87 -35.94 -2.82
CA VAL A 180 -1.38 -35.52 -1.50
C VAL A 180 -0.42 -36.58 -0.93
N ASP A 181 0.79 -36.18 -0.53
CA ASP A 181 1.69 -37.08 0.19
C ASP A 181 1.11 -37.39 1.59
N VAL A 182 0.73 -38.66 1.76
CA VAL A 182 0.10 -39.20 2.97
C VAL A 182 1.07 -39.20 4.15
N GLU A 183 2.35 -39.51 3.92
CA GLU A 183 3.35 -39.65 4.98
C GLU A 183 3.96 -38.29 5.37
N GLU A 184 4.08 -37.36 4.42
CA GLU A 184 4.39 -35.96 4.70
C GLU A 184 3.27 -35.32 5.54
N VAL A 185 2.00 -35.46 5.15
CA VAL A 185 0.84 -35.00 5.94
C VAL A 185 0.78 -35.69 7.30
N ARG A 186 1.10 -36.99 7.40
CA ARG A 186 1.11 -37.71 8.68
C ARG A 186 2.24 -37.26 9.59
N ARG A 187 3.40 -36.90 9.04
CA ARG A 187 4.53 -36.30 9.76
C ARG A 187 4.16 -34.90 10.26
N ALA A 188 3.68 -34.05 9.35
CA ALA A 188 3.17 -32.71 9.66
C ALA A 188 2.08 -32.73 10.76
N GLY A 189 1.17 -33.71 10.73
CA GLY A 189 0.17 -33.94 11.78
C GLY A 189 0.74 -34.24 13.17
N ALA A 190 1.91 -34.87 13.25
CA ALA A 190 2.63 -35.10 14.51
C ALA A 190 3.40 -33.85 14.95
N ASP A 191 4.11 -33.19 14.02
CA ASP A 191 4.92 -32.00 14.31
C ASP A 191 4.04 -30.81 14.72
N ALA A 192 2.93 -30.55 14.01
CA ALA A 192 1.94 -29.53 14.35
C ALA A 192 1.32 -29.74 15.75
N SER A 193 1.15 -31.00 16.17
CA SER A 193 0.67 -31.36 17.52
C SER A 193 1.69 -31.02 18.61
N ALA A 194 2.99 -30.96 18.28
CA ALA A 194 4.04 -30.47 19.18
C ALA A 194 4.26 -28.95 19.10
N VAL A 195 4.03 -28.33 17.94
CA VAL A 195 4.20 -26.88 17.70
C VAL A 195 3.07 -26.05 18.33
N SER A 196 1.80 -26.40 18.09
CA SER A 196 0.66 -25.58 18.55
C SER A 196 0.64 -25.34 20.08
N PRO A 197 0.92 -26.34 20.95
CA PRO A 197 1.04 -26.12 22.40
C PRO A 197 2.25 -25.28 22.83
N ARG A 198 3.30 -25.18 22.00
CA ARG A 198 4.46 -24.29 22.27
C ARG A 198 4.08 -22.84 21.96
N PHE A 199 3.47 -22.59 20.80
CA PHE A 199 2.95 -21.28 20.42
C PHE A 199 1.94 -20.75 21.44
N ALA A 200 1.02 -21.59 21.91
CA ALA A 200 0.08 -21.24 22.99
C ALA A 200 0.79 -20.76 24.27
N ARG A 201 1.84 -21.46 24.72
CA ARG A 201 2.63 -21.06 25.90
C ARG A 201 3.38 -19.76 25.67
N GLN A 202 3.96 -19.55 24.49
CA GLN A 202 4.63 -18.29 24.15
C GLN A 202 3.67 -17.10 24.24
N VAL A 203 2.42 -17.26 23.79
CA VAL A 203 1.36 -16.23 23.95
C VAL A 203 1.01 -16.02 25.42
N GLU A 204 0.85 -17.08 26.22
CA GLU A 204 0.57 -17.00 27.67
C GLU A 204 1.74 -16.38 28.49
N ASP A 205 2.98 -16.61 28.07
CA ASP A 205 4.18 -16.05 28.72
C ASP A 205 4.33 -14.55 28.39
N VAL A 206 4.07 -14.13 27.15
CA VAL A 206 4.00 -12.71 26.76
C VAL A 206 2.82 -12.01 27.45
N GLU A 207 1.65 -12.65 27.57
CA GLU A 207 0.50 -12.12 28.32
C GLU A 207 0.88 -11.83 29.77
N ARG A 208 1.56 -12.77 30.43
CA ARG A 208 2.02 -12.64 31.82
C ARG A 208 3.05 -11.53 31.97
N ALA A 209 4.03 -11.46 31.07
CA ALA A 209 5.08 -10.44 31.11
C ALA A 209 4.52 -9.03 30.90
N ILE A 210 3.63 -8.83 29.92
CA ILE A 210 2.95 -7.54 29.70
C ILE A 210 2.06 -7.19 30.90
N GLY A 211 1.36 -8.16 31.50
CA GLY A 211 0.62 -7.96 32.74
C GLY A 211 1.51 -7.46 33.90
N THR A 212 2.73 -7.98 34.04
CA THR A 212 3.67 -7.48 35.07
C THR A 212 4.11 -6.03 34.78
N ILE A 213 4.44 -5.70 33.53
CA ILE A 213 4.81 -4.34 33.08
C ILE A 213 3.70 -3.34 33.40
N VAL A 214 2.45 -3.69 33.12
CA VAL A 214 1.28 -2.85 33.42
C VAL A 214 1.14 -2.66 34.94
N SER A 215 1.24 -3.72 35.73
CA SER A 215 1.12 -3.64 37.20
C SER A 215 2.25 -2.84 37.86
N ASP A 216 3.50 -2.99 37.40
CA ASP A 216 4.65 -2.20 37.87
C ASP A 216 4.47 -0.72 37.52
N THR A 217 3.98 -0.41 36.32
CA THR A 217 3.70 0.96 35.88
C THR A 217 2.57 1.59 36.72
N GLN A 218 1.50 0.84 37.02
CA GLN A 218 0.41 1.31 37.87
C GLN A 218 0.86 1.56 39.31
N ARG A 219 1.68 0.68 39.89
CA ARG A 219 2.28 0.89 41.22
C ARG A 219 3.14 2.15 41.23
N LEU A 220 4.01 2.32 40.24
CA LEU A 220 4.91 3.47 40.16
C LEU A 220 4.16 4.81 39.99
N ILE A 221 3.03 4.81 39.28
CA ILE A 221 2.14 5.98 39.18
C ILE A 221 1.51 6.34 40.54
N GLN A 222 1.26 5.36 41.41
CA GLN A 222 0.77 5.60 42.78
C GLN A 222 1.90 6.09 43.71
N GLU A 223 3.09 5.52 43.59
CA GLU A 223 4.29 5.89 44.38
C GLU A 223 4.80 7.31 44.05
N ALA A 224 4.60 7.78 42.81
CA ALA A 224 5.05 9.09 42.34
C ALA A 224 4.04 10.24 42.52
N LEU A 225 2.93 10.02 43.23
CA LEU A 225 2.00 11.11 43.58
C LEU A 225 2.64 12.05 44.61
N PRO A 226 2.75 13.37 44.33
CA PRO A 226 3.44 14.29 45.23
C PRO A 226 2.65 14.49 46.53
N SER A 227 3.32 14.31 47.67
CA SER A 227 2.77 14.73 48.97
C SER A 227 2.60 16.25 49.00
N GLY A 228 1.34 16.69 49.09
CA GLY A 228 0.98 18.10 49.09
C GLY A 228 1.75 18.88 50.14
N ALA A 229 2.22 20.08 49.78
CA ALA A 229 2.86 20.99 50.72
C ALA A 229 1.79 21.62 51.61
N GLU A 230 2.00 21.61 52.92
CA GLU A 230 1.29 22.52 53.82
C GLU A 230 1.73 23.96 53.50
N GLY A 231 0.76 24.82 53.19
CA GLY A 231 1.03 26.13 52.63
C GLY A 231 1.49 27.13 53.68
N VAL A 232 2.77 27.52 53.64
CA VAL A 232 3.37 28.58 54.47
C VAL A 232 2.97 30.00 53.98
N GLY A 233 1.79 30.12 53.38
CA GLY A 233 1.33 31.34 52.72
C GLY A 233 0.81 32.36 53.73
N GLY A 234 1.38 33.57 53.70
CA GLY A 234 0.97 34.71 54.52
C GLY A 234 1.96 35.11 55.61
N LEU A 235 2.86 34.22 56.06
CA LEU A 235 3.79 34.54 57.18
C LEU A 235 4.65 35.78 56.92
N LEU A 236 5.13 35.98 55.69
CA LEU A 236 5.89 37.19 55.32
C LEU A 236 5.01 38.46 55.32
N GLU A 237 3.73 38.35 54.93
CA GLU A 237 2.77 39.47 54.98
C GLU A 237 2.45 39.85 56.45
N GLU A 238 2.36 38.86 57.34
CA GLU A 238 2.22 39.09 58.79
C GLU A 238 3.45 39.79 59.38
N VAL A 239 4.67 39.32 59.06
CA VAL A 239 5.94 40.00 59.41
C VAL A 239 5.96 41.45 58.92
N GLU A 240 5.53 41.70 57.67
CA GLU A 240 5.42 43.05 57.13
C GLU A 240 4.40 43.91 57.88
N THR A 241 3.21 43.40 58.21
CA THR A 241 2.17 44.18 58.91
C THR A 241 2.57 44.52 60.35
N LEU A 242 3.19 43.59 61.08
CA LEU A 242 3.75 43.82 62.41
C LEU A 242 4.87 44.88 62.37
N THR A 243 5.78 44.79 61.40
CA THR A 243 6.89 45.75 61.22
C THR A 243 6.37 47.14 60.85
N LYS A 244 5.37 47.24 59.95
CA LYS A 244 4.68 48.49 59.61
C LYS A 244 3.99 49.11 60.84
N LYS A 245 3.35 48.29 61.69
CA LYS A 245 2.74 48.74 62.95
C LYS A 245 3.78 49.34 63.90
N ILE A 246 4.90 48.64 64.15
CA ILE A 246 6.02 49.14 64.98
C ILE A 246 6.58 50.46 64.43
N SER A 247 6.68 50.62 63.10
CA SER A 247 7.11 51.88 62.48
C SER A 247 6.09 53.02 62.71
N SER A 248 4.79 52.75 62.54
CA SER A 248 3.74 53.75 62.77
C SER A 248 3.63 54.18 64.24
N ASP A 249 3.87 53.25 65.18
CA ASP A 249 3.92 53.54 66.61
C ASP A 249 5.12 54.43 66.96
N TYR A 250 6.30 54.20 66.36
CA TYR A 250 7.46 55.09 66.50
C TYR A 250 7.18 56.50 65.95
N GLU A 251 6.54 56.62 64.78
CA GLU A 251 6.19 57.92 64.18
C GLU A 251 5.16 58.69 65.03
N HIS A 252 4.20 57.98 65.63
CA HIS A 252 3.30 58.55 66.63
C HIS A 252 4.04 59.01 67.89
N VAL A 253 5.00 58.23 68.42
CA VAL A 253 5.84 58.60 69.58
C VAL A 253 6.75 59.79 69.28
N LEU A 254 7.22 59.95 68.04
CA LEU A 254 7.96 61.16 67.63
C LEU A 254 7.07 62.42 67.69
N ALA A 255 5.83 62.33 67.21
CA ALA A 255 4.89 63.46 67.12
C ALA A 255 4.37 63.98 68.48
N LEU A 256 4.47 63.19 69.56
CA LEU A 256 3.94 63.57 70.87
C LEU A 256 4.80 64.62 71.61
N PRO A 257 4.18 65.64 72.23
CA PRO A 257 4.88 66.61 73.09
C PRO A 257 5.24 66.01 74.45
N SER A 258 6.31 66.52 75.07
CA SER A 258 6.76 66.08 76.40
C SER A 258 5.79 66.53 77.50
N ASN A 259 5.06 65.57 78.08
CA ASN A 259 4.06 65.81 79.12
C ASN A 259 3.85 64.52 79.94
N GLN A 260 3.52 64.61 81.23
CA GLN A 260 3.41 63.42 82.08
C GLN A 260 2.27 62.48 81.64
N LYS A 261 1.21 63.03 81.01
CA LYS A 261 0.14 62.23 80.39
C LYS A 261 0.54 61.54 79.08
N THR A 262 1.47 62.10 78.30
CA THR A 262 1.95 61.46 77.06
C THR A 262 2.93 60.34 77.39
N LEU A 263 3.84 60.53 78.35
CA LEU A 263 4.72 59.47 78.86
C LEU A 263 3.93 58.24 79.35
N ALA A 264 2.82 58.43 80.07
CA ALA A 264 1.94 57.35 80.53
C ALA A 264 1.13 56.64 79.42
N ASN A 265 1.05 57.21 78.21
CA ASN A 265 0.50 56.53 77.04
C ASN A 265 1.61 55.81 76.24
N ILE A 266 2.80 56.44 76.12
CA ILE A 266 3.99 55.86 75.48
C ILE A 266 4.42 54.57 76.21
N SER A 267 4.36 54.54 77.54
CA SER A 267 4.67 53.33 78.32
C SER A 267 3.64 52.21 78.16
N ARG A 268 2.34 52.54 78.01
CA ARG A 268 1.29 51.55 77.71
C ARG A 268 1.46 50.93 76.32
N LEU A 269 1.82 51.75 75.33
CA LEU A 269 2.11 51.27 73.98
C LEU A 269 3.39 50.41 73.95
N ALA A 270 4.41 50.79 74.73
CA ALA A 270 5.66 50.04 74.84
C ALA A 270 5.48 48.68 75.53
N LEU A 271 4.48 48.56 76.41
CA LEU A 271 4.07 47.30 77.03
C LEU A 271 3.46 46.34 75.99
N SER A 272 2.54 46.81 75.14
CA SER A 272 1.96 46.00 74.03
C SER A 272 3.01 45.58 73.00
N HIS A 273 4.04 46.41 72.76
CA HIS A 273 5.21 45.98 72.00
C HIS A 273 5.92 44.78 72.64
N THR A 274 6.20 44.84 73.95
CA THR A 274 6.91 43.76 74.67
C THR A 274 6.04 42.51 74.91
N GLN A 275 4.72 42.65 75.05
CA GLN A 275 3.81 41.54 75.33
C GLN A 275 3.28 40.85 74.06
N ASP A 276 3.03 41.63 72.99
CA ASP A 276 2.34 41.15 71.80
C ASP A 276 3.25 41.17 70.57
N LEU A 277 3.74 42.35 70.15
CA LEU A 277 4.31 42.52 68.81
C LEU A 277 5.71 41.94 68.62
N LEU A 278 6.60 42.14 69.60
CA LEU A 278 7.97 41.65 69.52
C LEU A 278 8.04 40.12 69.68
N PRO A 279 7.25 39.48 70.57
CA PRO A 279 7.10 38.02 70.58
C PRO A 279 6.53 37.44 69.29
N SER A 280 5.40 37.94 68.77
CA SER A 280 4.81 37.37 67.55
C SER A 280 5.73 37.51 66.32
N LEU A 281 6.51 38.59 66.22
CA LEU A 281 7.51 38.72 65.14
C LEU A 281 8.64 37.69 65.27
N LEU A 282 8.98 37.30 66.50
CA LEU A 282 9.96 36.25 66.80
C LEU A 282 9.41 34.86 66.45
N ASP A 283 8.17 34.58 66.86
CA ASP A 283 7.50 33.30 66.62
C ASP A 283 7.38 33.02 65.12
N ILE A 284 6.84 33.96 64.33
CA ILE A 284 6.72 33.83 62.87
C ILE A 284 8.09 33.69 62.18
N ALA A 285 9.13 34.35 62.70
CA ALA A 285 10.50 34.16 62.20
C ALA A 285 11.05 32.75 62.48
N THR A 286 10.61 32.08 63.55
CA THR A 286 10.93 30.66 63.78
C THR A 286 10.10 29.72 62.90
N GLU A 287 8.84 30.04 62.59
CA GLU A 287 8.01 29.26 61.67
C GLU A 287 8.52 29.33 60.22
N LEU A 288 8.92 30.52 59.75
CA LEU A 288 9.59 30.67 58.44
C LEU A 288 10.91 29.87 58.38
N LYS A 289 11.61 29.73 59.51
CA LYS A 289 12.82 28.89 59.57
C LYS A 289 12.50 27.40 59.52
N THR A 290 11.50 26.90 60.27
CA THR A 290 11.12 25.48 60.19
C THR A 290 10.53 25.13 58.83
N ALA A 291 9.87 26.08 58.16
CA ALA A 291 9.50 25.97 56.75
C ALA A 291 10.71 25.79 55.81
N LEU A 292 11.83 26.48 56.07
CA LEU A 292 13.07 26.31 55.29
C LEU A 292 13.72 24.95 55.55
N ASP A 293 13.83 24.52 56.82
CA ASP A 293 14.31 23.18 57.18
C ASP A 293 13.46 22.09 56.48
N ASN A 294 12.13 22.24 56.51
CA ASN A 294 11.19 21.34 55.85
C ASN A 294 11.29 21.39 54.31
N ALA A 295 11.48 22.56 53.70
CA ALA A 295 11.63 22.70 52.25
C ALA A 295 12.92 22.02 51.73
N VAL A 296 14.04 22.20 52.43
CA VAL A 296 15.32 21.52 52.13
C VAL A 296 15.17 20.00 52.30
N ALA A 297 14.50 19.55 53.37
CA ALA A 297 14.24 18.13 53.60
C ALA A 297 13.32 17.51 52.52
N ARG A 298 12.24 18.22 52.11
CA ARG A 298 11.35 17.80 51.01
C ARG A 298 12.14 17.69 49.71
N TYR A 299 12.94 18.70 49.35
CA TYR A 299 13.78 18.67 48.15
C TYR A 299 14.71 17.47 48.12
N ASN A 300 15.50 17.24 49.19
CA ASN A 300 16.46 16.14 49.26
C ASN A 300 15.76 14.76 49.21
N ASN A 301 14.59 14.61 49.83
CA ASN A 301 13.79 13.38 49.76
C ASN A 301 13.21 13.15 48.36
N VAL A 302 12.65 14.18 47.71
CA VAL A 302 12.10 14.10 46.35
C VAL A 302 13.20 13.85 45.31
N MET A 303 14.38 14.45 45.45
CA MET A 303 15.53 14.20 44.58
C MET A 303 16.06 12.75 44.69
N LYS A 304 15.96 12.14 45.88
CA LYS A 304 16.29 10.72 46.07
C LYS A 304 15.19 9.79 45.51
N GLY A 305 13.92 10.16 45.70
CA GLY A 305 12.77 9.41 45.18
C GLY A 305 12.69 9.43 43.65
N SER A 306 12.96 10.58 43.03
CA SER A 306 12.88 10.76 41.57
C SER A 306 13.85 9.85 40.81
N LEU A 307 15.05 9.61 41.33
CA LEU A 307 16.03 8.71 40.73
C LEU A 307 15.66 7.24 40.92
N ASN A 308 15.15 6.85 42.10
CA ASN A 308 14.57 5.51 42.29
C ASN A 308 13.43 5.28 41.27
N HIS A 309 12.53 6.25 41.11
CA HIS A 309 11.47 6.18 40.09
C HIS A 309 12.06 6.09 38.68
N MET A 310 13.09 6.86 38.34
CA MET A 310 13.69 6.87 37.01
C MET A 310 14.44 5.57 36.67
N HIS A 311 15.12 4.94 37.62
CA HIS A 311 15.67 3.59 37.45
C HIS A 311 14.57 2.54 37.24
N VAL A 312 13.45 2.64 37.97
CA VAL A 312 12.30 1.74 37.75
C VAL A 312 11.66 1.99 36.38
N ILE A 313 11.52 3.26 35.93
CA ILE A 313 11.09 3.59 34.56
C ILE A 313 12.01 2.90 33.55
N SER A 314 13.33 3.06 33.67
CA SER A 314 14.29 2.44 32.73
C SER A 314 14.22 0.91 32.72
N SER A 315 14.02 0.28 33.89
CA SER A 315 13.81 -1.17 34.01
C SER A 315 12.48 -1.65 33.39
N ILE A 316 11.42 -0.83 33.44
CA ILE A 316 10.17 -1.12 32.73
C ILE A 316 10.35 -0.88 31.22
N GLU A 317 10.98 0.23 30.79
CA GLU A 317 11.24 0.54 29.38
C GLU A 317 12.11 -0.53 28.69
N PHE A 318 13.11 -1.08 29.38
CA PHE A 318 13.92 -2.20 28.88
C PHE A 318 13.07 -3.47 28.65
N ARG A 319 12.27 -3.87 29.65
CA ARG A 319 11.34 -5.01 29.53
C ARG A 319 10.28 -4.77 28.45
N LEU A 320 9.81 -3.54 28.30
CA LEU A 320 8.83 -3.11 27.30
C LEU A 320 9.41 -3.18 25.88
N ALA A 321 10.68 -2.82 25.68
CA ALA A 321 11.37 -2.97 24.41
C ALA A 321 11.55 -4.44 24.02
N ASP A 322 11.92 -5.31 24.98
CA ASP A 322 11.99 -6.75 24.76
C ASP A 322 10.62 -7.34 24.40
N MET A 323 9.57 -7.02 25.16
CA MET A 323 8.20 -7.46 24.84
C MET A 323 7.70 -6.95 23.48
N GLN A 324 8.10 -5.75 23.04
CA GLN A 324 7.79 -5.28 21.69
C GLN A 324 8.47 -6.14 20.61
N ASN A 325 9.73 -6.55 20.83
CA ASN A 325 10.43 -7.45 19.90
C ASN A 325 9.83 -8.85 19.90
N GLN A 326 9.51 -9.42 21.07
CA GLN A 326 8.85 -10.72 21.17
C GLN A 326 7.46 -10.72 20.51
N LEU A 327 6.72 -9.61 20.61
CA LEU A 327 5.41 -9.44 19.98
C LEU A 327 5.49 -9.26 18.46
N ILE A 328 6.54 -8.62 17.94
CA ILE A 328 6.80 -8.49 16.49
C ILE A 328 7.22 -9.84 15.89
N ASN A 329 7.96 -10.66 16.65
CA ASN A 329 8.45 -11.98 16.24
C ASN A 329 7.52 -13.13 16.72
N LEU A 330 6.26 -12.84 17.03
CA LEU A 330 5.28 -13.82 17.51
C LEU A 330 4.65 -14.57 16.31
N ASP A 331 5.30 -15.66 15.89
CA ASP A 331 4.89 -16.44 14.72
C ASP A 331 4.88 -17.97 14.99
N VAL A 332 4.19 -18.73 14.14
CA VAL A 332 4.04 -20.18 14.24
C VAL A 332 5.16 -20.87 13.47
N GLN A 333 6.17 -21.35 14.18
CA GLN A 333 7.32 -22.02 13.54
C GLN A 333 6.95 -23.37 12.91
N GLY A 334 6.85 -23.39 11.58
CA GLY A 334 6.91 -24.60 10.75
C GLY A 334 5.69 -24.85 9.86
N ASP A 335 5.98 -25.17 8.60
CA ASP A 335 5.03 -25.37 7.48
C ASP A 335 4.06 -26.55 7.66
N SER A 336 4.18 -27.29 8.77
CA SER A 336 3.34 -28.44 9.12
C SER A 336 1.84 -28.11 9.06
N PHE A 337 1.44 -26.89 9.41
CA PHE A 337 0.05 -26.47 9.27
C PHE A 337 -0.38 -26.23 7.83
N GLU A 338 0.49 -25.76 6.93
CA GLU A 338 0.15 -25.60 5.50
C GLU A 338 -0.12 -26.95 4.85
N LEU A 339 0.75 -27.94 5.13
CA LEU A 339 0.59 -29.33 4.69
C LEU A 339 -0.74 -29.93 5.19
N ILE A 340 -1.10 -29.70 6.46
CA ILE A 340 -2.40 -30.10 7.02
C ILE A 340 -3.55 -29.38 6.33
N TYR A 341 -3.46 -28.06 6.12
CA TYR A 341 -4.51 -27.27 5.47
C TYR A 341 -4.70 -27.66 4.00
N SER A 342 -3.66 -28.12 3.30
CA SER A 342 -3.79 -28.64 1.93
C SER A 342 -4.88 -29.71 1.83
N VAL A 343 -4.92 -30.65 2.78
CA VAL A 343 -5.89 -31.76 2.86
C VAL A 343 -7.35 -31.26 2.87
N PHE A 344 -7.62 -30.16 3.57
CA PHE A 344 -8.95 -29.55 3.65
C PHE A 344 -9.29 -28.75 2.38
N HIS A 345 -8.29 -28.18 1.71
CA HIS A 345 -8.46 -27.38 0.50
C HIS A 345 -8.50 -28.19 -0.80
N MET A 346 -7.92 -29.40 -0.86
CA MET A 346 -7.91 -30.22 -2.09
C MET A 346 -9.28 -30.40 -2.77
N PRO A 347 -10.41 -30.61 -2.06
CA PRO A 347 -11.71 -30.71 -2.70
C PRO A 347 -12.17 -29.41 -3.38
N MET A 348 -11.75 -28.26 -2.86
CA MET A 348 -12.01 -26.95 -3.46
C MET A 348 -11.06 -26.67 -4.64
N ILE A 349 -9.78 -27.03 -4.51
CA ILE A 349 -8.75 -26.85 -5.55
C ILE A 349 -9.07 -27.72 -6.78
N TYR A 350 -9.32 -29.02 -6.59
CA TYR A 350 -9.69 -29.90 -7.70
C TYR A 350 -11.03 -29.48 -8.33
N GLY A 351 -12.01 -29.09 -7.51
CA GLY A 351 -13.30 -28.59 -8.00
C GLY A 351 -13.18 -27.30 -8.82
N SER A 352 -12.31 -26.37 -8.41
CA SER A 352 -12.06 -25.14 -9.18
C SER A 352 -11.29 -25.41 -10.47
N ILE A 353 -10.37 -26.40 -10.47
CA ILE A 353 -9.71 -26.89 -11.68
C ILE A 353 -10.73 -27.49 -12.66
N LEU A 354 -11.67 -28.34 -12.24
CA LEU A 354 -12.72 -28.85 -13.14
C LEU A 354 -13.55 -27.73 -13.77
N VAL A 355 -13.92 -26.71 -12.97
CA VAL A 355 -14.63 -25.51 -13.45
C VAL A 355 -13.79 -24.71 -14.45
N GLU A 356 -12.49 -24.54 -14.17
CA GLU A 356 -11.54 -23.83 -15.04
C GLU A 356 -11.26 -24.58 -16.35
N CYS A 357 -11.18 -25.92 -16.34
CA CYS A 357 -11.09 -26.76 -17.54
C CYS A 357 -12.26 -26.49 -18.49
N VAL A 358 -13.49 -26.53 -17.96
CA VAL A 358 -14.70 -26.23 -18.73
C VAL A 358 -14.69 -24.77 -19.20
N ARG A 359 -14.30 -23.82 -18.35
CA ARG A 359 -14.22 -22.39 -18.72
C ARG A 359 -13.23 -22.14 -19.87
N ARG A 360 -12.05 -22.76 -19.83
CA ARG A 360 -11.01 -22.68 -20.87
C ARG A 360 -11.47 -23.33 -22.17
N ARG A 361 -12.10 -24.50 -22.09
CA ARG A 361 -12.69 -25.19 -23.25
C ARG A 361 -13.76 -24.31 -23.90
N GLU A 362 -14.76 -23.87 -23.14
CA GLU A 362 -15.87 -23.07 -23.67
C GLU A 362 -15.41 -21.72 -24.19
N TRP A 363 -14.35 -21.13 -23.61
CA TRP A 363 -13.69 -19.93 -24.16
C TRP A 363 -12.98 -20.23 -25.49
N ASN A 364 -12.19 -21.30 -25.58
CA ASN A 364 -11.45 -21.65 -26.80
C ASN A 364 -12.41 -22.06 -27.94
N ASP A 365 -13.44 -22.83 -27.63
CA ASP A 365 -14.50 -23.19 -28.58
C ASP A 365 -15.30 -21.95 -29.00
N LYS A 366 -15.56 -21.00 -28.09
CA LYS A 366 -16.13 -19.70 -28.46
C LYS A 366 -15.20 -18.92 -29.39
N MET A 367 -13.93 -18.72 -29.05
CA MET A 367 -12.99 -17.95 -29.86
C MET A 367 -12.83 -18.54 -31.27
N LYS A 368 -12.77 -19.88 -31.40
CA LYS A 368 -12.75 -20.57 -32.70
C LYS A 368 -14.03 -20.32 -33.51
N ASN A 369 -15.20 -20.37 -32.88
CA ASN A 369 -16.48 -20.08 -33.56
C ASN A 369 -16.58 -18.62 -33.98
N ASP A 370 -16.23 -17.69 -33.09
CA ASP A 370 -16.27 -16.25 -33.33
C ASP A 370 -15.26 -15.86 -34.44
N SER A 371 -14.04 -16.41 -34.43
CA SER A 371 -13.02 -16.17 -35.47
C SER A 371 -13.41 -16.75 -36.83
N LEU A 372 -14.09 -17.90 -36.87
CA LEU A 372 -14.66 -18.46 -38.10
C LEU A 372 -15.75 -17.55 -38.66
N THR A 373 -16.70 -17.08 -37.84
CA THR A 373 -17.73 -16.14 -38.31
C THR A 373 -17.16 -14.79 -38.73
N LEU A 374 -16.11 -14.32 -38.06
CA LEU A 374 -15.39 -13.10 -38.43
C LEU A 374 -14.74 -13.23 -39.80
N ALA A 375 -14.16 -14.40 -40.10
CA ALA A 375 -13.60 -14.71 -41.43
C ALA A 375 -14.70 -14.86 -42.50
N GLU A 376 -15.86 -15.43 -42.17
CA GLU A 376 -17.03 -15.52 -43.07
C GLU A 376 -17.56 -14.12 -43.44
N GLU A 377 -17.79 -13.23 -42.46
CA GLU A 377 -18.29 -11.87 -42.72
C GLU A 377 -17.24 -11.03 -43.49
N MET A 378 -15.96 -11.17 -43.18
CA MET A 378 -14.87 -10.54 -43.94
C MET A 378 -14.73 -11.11 -45.37
N ALA A 379 -15.03 -12.39 -45.60
CA ALA A 379 -15.10 -12.95 -46.94
C ALA A 379 -16.28 -12.35 -47.72
N VAL A 380 -17.46 -12.17 -47.11
CA VAL A 380 -18.61 -11.53 -47.76
C VAL A 380 -18.29 -10.09 -48.19
N PHE A 381 -17.65 -9.29 -47.33
CA PHE A 381 -17.23 -7.92 -47.72
C PHE A 381 -16.17 -7.91 -48.82
N ARG A 382 -15.20 -8.82 -48.78
CA ARG A 382 -14.18 -9.00 -49.84
C ARG A 382 -14.86 -9.33 -51.18
N ASP A 383 -15.86 -10.20 -51.16
CA ASP A 383 -16.66 -10.58 -52.32
C ASP A 383 -17.50 -9.41 -52.86
N GLU A 384 -18.16 -8.63 -52.00
CA GLU A 384 -18.87 -7.43 -52.43
C GLU A 384 -17.93 -6.39 -53.04
N GLU A 385 -16.79 -6.12 -52.42
CA GLU A 385 -15.81 -5.15 -52.92
C GLU A 385 -15.19 -5.62 -54.23
N GLN A 386 -14.88 -6.91 -54.38
CA GLN A 386 -14.44 -7.46 -55.66
C GLN A 386 -15.53 -7.33 -56.75
N ARG A 387 -16.81 -7.48 -56.41
CA ARG A 387 -17.94 -7.21 -57.33
C ARG A 387 -18.05 -5.72 -57.67
N ARG A 388 -17.83 -4.79 -56.72
CA ARG A 388 -17.78 -3.34 -56.97
C ARG A 388 -16.64 -2.99 -57.93
N ARG A 389 -15.42 -3.46 -57.66
CA ARG A 389 -14.24 -3.27 -58.53
C ARG A 389 -14.46 -3.85 -59.93
N LYS A 390 -14.95 -5.09 -60.04
CA LYS A 390 -15.28 -5.71 -61.34
C LYS A 390 -16.35 -4.93 -62.12
N LYS A 391 -17.35 -4.36 -61.44
CA LYS A 391 -18.37 -3.51 -62.06
C LYS A 391 -17.83 -2.13 -62.48
N TRP A 392 -16.91 -1.55 -61.70
CA TRP A 392 -16.24 -0.29 -62.05
C TRP A 392 -15.25 -0.46 -63.20
N MET A 393 -14.38 -1.48 -63.16
CA MET A 393 -13.47 -1.85 -64.26
C MET A 393 -14.25 -2.13 -65.55
N LYS A 394 -15.42 -2.78 -65.49
CA LYS A 394 -16.28 -2.97 -66.66
C LYS A 394 -16.85 -1.67 -67.25
N ASN A 395 -16.92 -0.59 -66.46
CA ASN A 395 -17.48 0.70 -66.87
C ASN A 395 -16.40 1.75 -67.25
N MET A 396 -15.17 1.63 -66.71
CA MET A 396 -14.09 2.60 -66.89
C MET A 396 -12.80 2.00 -67.52
N GLY A 397 -12.70 0.68 -67.66
CA GLY A 397 -11.48 -0.02 -68.08
C GLY A 397 -10.97 0.35 -69.48
N ASP A 398 -11.87 0.69 -70.41
CA ASP A 398 -11.51 1.18 -71.76
C ASP A 398 -10.64 2.45 -71.75
N TYR A 399 -10.57 3.14 -70.60
CA TYR A 399 -9.80 4.37 -70.39
C TYR A 399 -8.64 4.20 -69.37
N LEU A 400 -8.45 3.02 -68.76
CA LEU A 400 -7.56 2.82 -67.60
C LEU A 400 -6.74 1.52 -67.65
N SER A 401 -5.44 1.66 -67.92
CA SER A 401 -4.46 0.55 -67.97
C SER A 401 -3.91 0.18 -66.58
N LEU A 402 -4.78 -0.24 -65.65
CA LEU A 402 -4.38 -0.70 -64.32
C LEU A 402 -4.35 -2.25 -64.23
N PRO A 403 -3.35 -2.86 -63.56
CA PRO A 403 -3.35 -4.30 -63.31
C PRO A 403 -4.46 -4.69 -62.30
N ASP A 404 -4.95 -5.94 -62.39
CA ASP A 404 -6.06 -6.43 -61.55
C ASP A 404 -5.60 -6.68 -60.10
N GLY A 405 -5.63 -5.61 -59.29
CA GLY A 405 -5.19 -5.62 -57.90
C GLY A 405 -6.13 -6.40 -56.99
N ALA A 406 -5.65 -7.53 -56.47
CA ALA A 406 -6.36 -8.36 -55.49
C ALA A 406 -6.92 -7.54 -54.32
N VAL A 407 -8.13 -7.88 -53.87
CA VAL A 407 -8.74 -7.25 -52.69
C VAL A 407 -8.02 -7.81 -51.45
N PRO A 408 -7.49 -6.97 -50.54
CA PRO A 408 -6.80 -7.43 -49.34
C PRO A 408 -7.62 -8.43 -48.52
N GLY A 409 -6.94 -9.46 -48.03
CA GLY A 409 -7.49 -10.43 -47.10
C GLY A 409 -7.18 -10.08 -45.65
N ILE A 410 -8.03 -10.55 -44.75
CA ILE A 410 -7.74 -10.71 -43.33
C ILE A 410 -7.83 -12.20 -43.04
N GLU A 411 -6.82 -12.73 -42.35
CA GLU A 411 -6.74 -14.10 -41.85
C GLU A 411 -6.63 -14.03 -40.32
N VAL A 412 -7.46 -14.81 -39.62
CA VAL A 412 -7.64 -14.68 -38.16
C VAL A 412 -6.96 -15.85 -37.46
N ASN A 413 -5.66 -15.71 -37.21
CA ASN A 413 -4.85 -16.73 -36.55
C ASN A 413 -4.99 -16.61 -35.01
N LEU A 414 -5.60 -17.62 -34.38
CA LEU A 414 -5.68 -17.71 -32.91
C LEU A 414 -4.38 -18.30 -32.35
N GLN A 415 -3.51 -17.45 -31.80
CA GLN A 415 -2.31 -17.87 -31.07
C GLN A 415 -2.68 -18.13 -29.60
N GLY A 416 -2.44 -19.35 -29.08
CA GLY A 416 -3.07 -19.77 -27.82
C GLY A 416 -2.65 -21.11 -27.20
N GLN A 417 -1.34 -21.32 -27.02
CA GLN A 417 -0.67 -22.30 -26.14
C GLN A 417 -0.84 -23.82 -26.36
N ASP A 418 0.32 -24.45 -26.50
CA ASP A 418 0.58 -25.90 -26.61
C ASP A 418 0.60 -26.61 -25.23
N HIS A 419 -0.46 -26.46 -24.43
CA HIS A 419 -0.66 -27.25 -23.20
C HIS A 419 -2.03 -27.91 -23.22
N GLU A 420 -2.06 -29.23 -23.39
CA GLU A 420 -3.29 -30.03 -23.45
C GLU A 420 -3.95 -30.15 -22.06
N TRP A 421 -4.84 -29.19 -21.75
CA TRP A 421 -5.71 -29.29 -20.58
C TRP A 421 -6.72 -30.45 -20.77
N PRO A 422 -6.90 -31.36 -19.78
CA PRO A 422 -7.77 -32.52 -19.93
C PRO A 422 -9.22 -32.17 -20.27
N GLU A 423 -9.84 -32.94 -21.18
CA GLU A 423 -11.24 -32.73 -21.58
C GLU A 423 -12.23 -33.10 -20.47
N VAL A 424 -12.65 -32.09 -19.71
CA VAL A 424 -13.74 -32.15 -18.73
C VAL A 424 -15.06 -31.70 -19.37
N SER A 425 -16.18 -32.32 -18.97
CA SER A 425 -17.54 -31.91 -19.31
C SER A 425 -18.30 -31.34 -18.10
N ARG A 426 -19.28 -30.45 -18.35
CA ARG A 426 -20.16 -29.88 -17.29
C ARG A 426 -20.80 -30.93 -16.38
N LYS A 427 -21.15 -32.10 -16.93
CA LYS A 427 -21.76 -33.22 -16.19
C LYS A 427 -20.85 -33.79 -15.09
N GLU A 428 -19.53 -33.72 -15.27
CA GLU A 428 -18.57 -34.20 -14.27
C GLU A 428 -18.47 -33.23 -13.10
N ILE A 429 -18.59 -31.92 -13.34
CA ILE A 429 -18.72 -30.92 -12.28
C ILE A 429 -20.01 -31.19 -11.50
N GLU A 430 -21.12 -31.51 -12.17
CA GLU A 430 -22.40 -31.83 -11.51
C GLU A 430 -22.31 -33.11 -10.66
N ILE A 431 -21.71 -34.19 -11.19
CA ILE A 431 -21.45 -35.43 -10.43
C ILE A 431 -20.59 -35.13 -9.20
N TYR A 432 -19.47 -34.43 -9.38
CA TYR A 432 -18.55 -34.05 -8.30
C TYR A 432 -19.24 -33.18 -7.23
N LEU A 433 -20.10 -32.24 -7.63
CA LEU A 433 -20.90 -31.42 -6.73
C LEU A 433 -21.89 -32.24 -5.90
N GLU A 434 -22.53 -33.27 -6.46
CA GLU A 434 -23.38 -34.17 -5.68
C GLU A 434 -22.57 -35.07 -4.73
N GLU A 435 -21.41 -35.57 -5.16
CA GLU A 435 -20.51 -36.35 -4.30
C GLU A 435 -19.97 -35.55 -3.11
N LEU A 436 -19.71 -34.25 -3.27
CA LEU A 436 -19.34 -33.35 -2.17
C LEU A 436 -20.54 -33.04 -1.25
N LYS A 437 -21.75 -32.84 -1.79
CA LYS A 437 -22.97 -32.64 -0.98
C LYS A 437 -23.29 -33.86 -0.11
N GLY A 438 -22.99 -35.06 -0.60
CA GLY A 438 -23.16 -36.32 0.13
C GLY A 438 -22.20 -36.54 1.31
N LYS A 439 -21.19 -35.67 1.51
CA LYS A 439 -20.08 -35.92 2.46
C LYS A 439 -20.06 -34.93 3.63
N PRO A 440 -19.92 -35.42 4.88
CA PRO A 440 -19.99 -34.56 6.07
C PRO A 440 -18.83 -33.55 6.10
N GLY A 441 -19.16 -32.27 6.30
CA GLY A 441 -18.21 -31.16 6.36
C GLY A 441 -17.90 -30.47 5.02
N LEU A 442 -18.22 -31.09 3.87
CA LEU A 442 -17.89 -30.51 2.55
C LEU A 442 -19.01 -29.64 1.95
N ALA A 443 -20.14 -29.47 2.65
CA ALA A 443 -21.30 -28.71 2.17
C ALA A 443 -20.99 -27.24 1.82
N THR A 444 -20.11 -26.56 2.58
CA THR A 444 -19.70 -25.18 2.27
C THR A 444 -18.90 -25.11 0.98
N ILE A 445 -17.92 -25.99 0.81
CA ILE A 445 -17.11 -26.11 -0.41
C ILE A 445 -18.01 -26.45 -1.61
N ALA A 446 -18.96 -27.37 -1.45
CA ALA A 446 -19.95 -27.69 -2.47
C ALA A 446 -20.84 -26.48 -2.84
N GLN A 447 -21.18 -25.62 -1.88
CA GLN A 447 -21.93 -24.38 -2.14
C GLN A 447 -21.09 -23.35 -2.90
N GLU A 448 -19.82 -23.17 -2.54
CA GLU A 448 -18.90 -22.25 -3.22
C GLU A 448 -18.57 -22.73 -4.65
N LEU A 449 -18.30 -24.02 -4.84
CA LEU A 449 -18.16 -24.63 -6.17
C LEU A 449 -19.46 -24.53 -6.98
N THR A 450 -20.64 -24.70 -6.36
CA THR A 450 -21.93 -24.50 -7.02
C THR A 450 -22.11 -23.04 -7.47
N GLN A 451 -21.54 -22.07 -6.75
CA GLN A 451 -21.54 -20.67 -7.17
C GLN A 451 -20.58 -20.44 -8.34
N MET A 452 -19.34 -20.95 -8.28
CA MET A 452 -18.38 -20.83 -9.40
C MET A 452 -18.87 -21.53 -10.67
N TYR A 453 -19.54 -22.68 -10.56
CA TYR A 453 -20.19 -23.36 -11.69
C TYR A 453 -21.29 -22.51 -12.33
N LYS A 454 -22.12 -21.82 -11.53
CA LYS A 454 -23.12 -20.87 -12.03
C LYS A 454 -22.52 -19.60 -12.64
N ASP A 455 -21.36 -19.17 -12.13
CA ASP A 455 -20.66 -18.00 -12.64
C ASP A 455 -19.98 -18.24 -14.01
N LEU A 456 -19.91 -19.49 -14.50
CA LEU A 456 -19.59 -19.80 -15.91
C LEU A 456 -20.62 -19.21 -16.88
N ASP A 457 -21.91 -19.31 -16.54
CA ASP A 457 -23.02 -18.80 -17.37
C ASP A 457 -23.32 -17.31 -17.10
N ALA A 458 -22.58 -16.66 -16.20
CA ALA A 458 -22.82 -15.28 -15.82
C ALA A 458 -22.36 -14.30 -16.93
N PRO A 459 -23.26 -13.53 -17.58
CA PRO A 459 -22.86 -12.68 -18.70
C PRO A 459 -21.84 -11.64 -18.26
N THR A 460 -20.84 -11.37 -19.10
CA THR A 460 -19.75 -10.43 -18.82
C THR A 460 -20.23 -9.00 -18.63
N ARG A 461 -19.42 -8.16 -17.98
CA ARG A 461 -19.73 -6.73 -17.72
C ARG A 461 -20.07 -5.96 -19.01
N GLN A 462 -19.46 -6.32 -20.14
CA GLN A 462 -19.70 -5.69 -21.44
C GLN A 462 -21.03 -6.16 -22.07
N GLN A 463 -21.34 -7.46 -22.04
CA GLN A 463 -22.66 -7.99 -22.41
C GLN A 463 -23.78 -7.36 -21.57
N ARG A 464 -23.61 -7.27 -20.23
CA ARG A 464 -24.58 -6.61 -19.32
C ARG A 464 -24.75 -5.10 -19.56
N ARG A 465 -23.78 -4.43 -20.18
CA ARG A 465 -23.91 -3.03 -20.64
C ARG A 465 -24.69 -2.97 -21.97
N ARG A 466 -24.31 -3.76 -22.97
CA ARG A 466 -24.97 -3.79 -24.30
C ARG A 466 -26.45 -4.22 -24.21
N ALA A 467 -26.78 -5.23 -23.41
CA ALA A 467 -28.16 -5.65 -23.17
C ALA A 467 -29.04 -4.57 -22.49
N LYS A 468 -28.42 -3.60 -21.78
CA LYS A 468 -29.13 -2.43 -21.24
C LYS A 468 -29.31 -1.31 -22.26
N ALA A 469 -28.37 -1.11 -23.19
CA ALA A 469 -28.51 -0.12 -24.26
C ALA A 469 -29.73 -0.42 -25.16
N PHE A 470 -29.98 -1.71 -25.46
CA PHE A 470 -31.19 -2.14 -26.16
C PHE A 470 -32.50 -1.69 -25.46
N LYS A 471 -32.47 -1.55 -24.13
CA LYS A 471 -33.60 -1.09 -23.30
C LYS A 471 -33.96 0.39 -23.49
N GLN A 472 -33.10 1.16 -24.16
CA GLN A 472 -33.28 2.57 -24.50
C GLN A 472 -33.64 2.79 -25.99
N GLY A 473 -33.73 1.72 -26.80
CA GLY A 473 -34.21 1.78 -28.17
C GLY A 473 -33.19 2.28 -29.22
N SER A 474 -31.91 2.43 -28.87
CA SER A 474 -30.87 2.75 -29.86
C SER A 474 -30.67 1.59 -30.83
N ILE A 475 -31.14 1.76 -32.07
CA ILE A 475 -30.89 0.84 -33.18
C ILE A 475 -29.49 1.10 -33.79
N PHE A 476 -28.94 2.31 -33.62
CA PHE A 476 -27.72 2.74 -34.31
C PHE A 476 -26.45 2.08 -33.76
N ASP A 477 -26.38 1.83 -32.45
CA ASP A 477 -25.25 1.12 -31.81
C ASP A 477 -25.15 -0.36 -32.23
N MET A 478 -26.24 -0.94 -32.70
CA MET A 478 -26.29 -2.33 -33.15
C MET A 478 -25.40 -2.53 -34.39
N GLY A 479 -25.50 -1.60 -35.37
CA GLY A 479 -24.73 -1.67 -36.61
C GLY A 479 -23.21 -1.51 -36.44
N ARG A 480 -22.74 -0.96 -35.32
CA ARG A 480 -21.31 -0.83 -35.00
C ARG A 480 -20.74 -2.01 -34.18
N SER A 481 -21.57 -2.97 -33.75
CA SER A 481 -21.16 -3.97 -32.76
C SER A 481 -21.56 -5.43 -33.03
N SER A 482 -22.26 -5.73 -34.14
CA SER A 482 -22.59 -7.11 -34.55
C SER A 482 -21.37 -8.03 -34.69
N PHE A 483 -20.22 -7.48 -35.10
CA PHE A 483 -19.02 -8.23 -35.54
C PHE A 483 -18.37 -9.15 -34.51
N LEU A 484 -18.70 -9.01 -33.21
CA LEU A 484 -18.08 -9.79 -32.12
C LEU A 484 -19.07 -10.24 -31.02
N LEU A 485 -20.38 -10.02 -31.17
CA LEU A 485 -21.40 -10.54 -30.24
C LEU A 485 -22.51 -11.27 -31.00
N ARG A 486 -22.43 -12.60 -31.02
CA ARG A 486 -23.36 -13.45 -31.75
C ARG A 486 -24.78 -13.40 -31.16
N GLY A 487 -25.76 -13.55 -32.05
CA GLY A 487 -27.18 -13.44 -31.72
C GLY A 487 -27.67 -14.36 -30.59
N ASP A 488 -27.07 -15.53 -30.35
CA ASP A 488 -27.52 -16.42 -29.26
C ASP A 488 -27.10 -15.93 -27.86
N GLU A 489 -25.94 -15.27 -27.70
CA GLU A 489 -25.61 -14.59 -26.43
C GLU A 489 -26.52 -13.39 -26.18
N MET A 490 -26.81 -12.62 -27.24
CA MET A 490 -27.78 -11.54 -27.17
C MET A 490 -29.15 -12.08 -26.77
N VAL A 491 -29.62 -13.16 -27.40
CA VAL A 491 -30.88 -13.85 -27.07
C VAL A 491 -30.88 -14.42 -25.64
N ARG A 492 -29.76 -14.93 -25.11
CA ARG A 492 -29.66 -15.34 -23.69
C ARG A 492 -29.78 -14.13 -22.76
N SER A 493 -29.05 -13.03 -23.02
CA SER A 493 -29.15 -11.81 -22.21
C SER A 493 -30.53 -11.14 -22.28
N LEU A 494 -31.21 -11.24 -23.43
CA LEU A 494 -32.60 -10.80 -23.64
C LEU A 494 -33.61 -11.74 -22.96
N LYS A 495 -33.37 -13.06 -22.92
CA LYS A 495 -34.15 -14.01 -22.11
C LYS A 495 -34.03 -13.68 -20.62
N ASP A 496 -32.83 -13.34 -20.14
CA ASP A 496 -32.59 -12.93 -18.76
C ASP A 496 -33.26 -11.58 -18.41
N GLU A 497 -33.16 -10.57 -19.27
CA GLU A 497 -33.91 -9.33 -19.05
C GLU A 497 -35.42 -9.54 -19.19
N LYS A 498 -35.87 -10.46 -20.06
CA LYS A 498 -37.27 -10.87 -20.16
C LYS A 498 -37.75 -11.52 -18.87
N THR A 499 -37.06 -12.52 -18.30
CA THR A 499 -37.50 -13.16 -17.04
C THR A 499 -37.52 -12.16 -15.88
N LYS A 500 -36.53 -11.27 -15.78
CA LYS A 500 -36.54 -10.15 -14.81
C LYS A 500 -37.69 -9.16 -15.03
N LEU A 501 -38.13 -8.97 -16.27
CA LEU A 501 -39.32 -8.15 -16.58
C LEU A 501 -40.62 -8.90 -16.28
N GLU A 502 -40.69 -10.21 -16.52
CA GLU A 502 -41.81 -11.08 -16.16
C GLU A 502 -41.96 -11.18 -14.63
N ASP A 503 -40.87 -11.29 -13.85
CA ASP A 503 -40.91 -11.24 -12.39
C ASP A 503 -41.34 -9.86 -11.86
N ARG A 504 -40.89 -8.76 -12.50
CA ARG A 504 -41.38 -7.40 -12.19
C ARG A 504 -42.85 -7.24 -12.53
N LEU A 505 -43.31 -7.78 -13.66
CA LEU A 505 -44.70 -7.77 -14.08
C LEU A 505 -45.54 -8.56 -13.09
N ARG A 506 -45.15 -9.78 -12.72
CA ARG A 506 -45.80 -10.64 -11.71
C ARG A 506 -45.79 -10.02 -10.31
N GLY A 507 -44.73 -9.29 -9.97
CA GLY A 507 -44.66 -8.43 -8.77
C GLY A 507 -45.67 -7.29 -8.82
N SER A 508 -45.83 -6.63 -9.97
CA SER A 508 -46.84 -5.59 -10.17
C SER A 508 -48.26 -6.17 -10.20
N GLU A 509 -48.52 -7.29 -10.87
CA GLU A 509 -49.79 -8.01 -10.87
C GLU A 509 -50.21 -8.44 -9.46
N SER A 510 -49.28 -8.98 -8.66
CA SER A 510 -49.60 -9.40 -7.28
C SER A 510 -49.77 -8.22 -6.33
N ARG A 511 -49.24 -7.03 -6.66
CA ARG A 511 -49.59 -5.77 -6.00
C ARG A 511 -50.93 -5.22 -6.49
N ILE A 512 -51.20 -5.28 -7.79
CA ILE A 512 -52.46 -4.85 -8.43
C ILE A 512 -53.61 -5.69 -7.89
N ARG A 513 -53.53 -7.02 -7.92
CA ARG A 513 -54.52 -7.93 -7.30
C ARG A 513 -54.76 -7.64 -5.81
N LYS A 514 -53.74 -7.21 -5.06
CA LYS A 514 -53.91 -6.78 -3.65
C LYS A 514 -54.58 -5.41 -3.52
N LEU A 515 -54.33 -4.48 -4.44
CA LEU A 515 -55.00 -3.19 -4.49
C LEU A 515 -56.45 -3.32 -4.98
N GLU A 516 -56.71 -4.20 -5.95
CA GLU A 516 -58.04 -4.62 -6.41
C GLU A 516 -58.81 -5.29 -5.26
N ASP A 517 -58.23 -6.27 -4.56
CA ASP A 517 -58.88 -6.94 -3.43
C ASP A 517 -59.16 -5.96 -2.25
N LEU A 518 -58.29 -4.96 -2.03
CA LEU A 518 -58.57 -3.85 -1.11
C LEU A 518 -59.64 -2.90 -1.62
N LEU A 519 -59.67 -2.58 -2.92
CA LEU A 519 -60.68 -1.73 -3.56
C LEU A 519 -62.07 -2.39 -3.53
N HIS A 520 -62.15 -3.69 -3.79
CA HIS A 520 -63.38 -4.48 -3.67
C HIS A 520 -63.86 -4.53 -2.22
N ARG A 521 -62.96 -4.73 -1.24
CA ARG A 521 -63.32 -4.64 0.19
C ARG A 521 -63.82 -3.23 0.55
N GLN A 522 -63.17 -2.17 0.06
CA GLN A 522 -63.55 -0.79 0.32
C GLN A 522 -64.89 -0.42 -0.33
N SER A 523 -65.16 -0.86 -1.57
CA SER A 523 -66.41 -0.58 -2.28
C SER A 523 -67.59 -1.37 -1.70
N HIS A 524 -67.37 -2.63 -1.30
CA HIS A 524 -68.37 -3.39 -0.54
C HIS A 524 -68.65 -2.76 0.84
N MET A 525 -67.65 -2.19 1.52
CA MET A 525 -67.86 -1.46 2.78
C MET A 525 -68.60 -0.13 2.59
N SER A 526 -68.34 0.63 1.53
CA SER A 526 -69.07 1.89 1.28
C SER A 526 -70.54 1.69 0.91
N HIS A 527 -70.88 0.55 0.30
CA HIS A 527 -72.24 0.33 -0.24
C HIS A 527 -73.30 -0.09 0.79
N MET A 528 -72.94 -0.37 2.05
CA MET A 528 -73.87 -0.92 3.05
C MET A 528 -74.59 0.12 3.94
N SER A 529 -74.33 1.41 3.77
CA SER A 529 -74.79 2.47 4.70
C SER A 529 -76.03 3.29 4.25
N ARG A 530 -77.07 2.61 3.75
CA ARG A 530 -78.47 3.09 3.55
C ARG A 530 -78.73 4.22 2.52
N PRO A 531 -79.98 4.37 2.00
CA PRO A 531 -80.97 3.33 1.69
C PRO A 531 -81.55 3.43 0.25
N ALA A 532 -82.25 2.38 -0.16
CA ALA A 532 -82.73 2.10 -1.52
C ALA A 532 -83.53 3.21 -2.26
N SER A 533 -83.11 3.52 -3.50
CA SER A 533 -83.96 3.50 -4.71
C SER A 533 -83.10 3.64 -5.99
N GLY A 534 -83.62 3.22 -7.16
CA GLY A 534 -83.01 3.47 -8.47
C GLY A 534 -82.28 2.28 -9.12
N HIS A 535 -82.98 1.50 -9.96
CA HIS A 535 -82.35 0.61 -10.94
C HIS A 535 -81.80 1.41 -12.13
N PHE A 536 -80.66 0.99 -12.69
CA PHE A 536 -80.52 0.65 -14.13
C PHE A 536 -79.25 -0.21 -14.33
N GLY A 537 -79.28 -1.16 -15.29
CA GLY A 537 -78.14 -2.02 -15.65
C GLY A 537 -77.24 -1.40 -16.74
N VAL A 538 -76.39 -2.14 -17.47
CA VAL A 538 -76.33 -3.61 -17.69
C VAL A 538 -74.88 -4.03 -17.99
N GLU A 539 -74.46 -5.23 -17.60
CA GLU A 539 -73.27 -5.92 -18.13
C GLU A 539 -73.65 -7.10 -19.05
N PHE A 540 -72.79 -7.40 -20.04
CA PHE A 540 -72.93 -8.51 -20.99
C PHE A 540 -71.67 -9.40 -20.98
N PRO A 541 -71.78 -10.73 -20.70
CA PRO A 541 -70.66 -11.66 -20.75
C PRO A 541 -70.72 -12.66 -21.92
N ALA A 542 -69.55 -13.16 -22.33
CA ALA A 542 -69.35 -14.38 -23.12
C ALA A 542 -68.04 -15.05 -22.61
N SER A 543 -67.99 -16.31 -22.19
CA SER A 543 -68.29 -17.58 -22.90
C SER A 543 -67.22 -17.97 -23.93
N PRO A 544 -66.74 -19.23 -23.86
CA PRO A 544 -66.93 -20.13 -25.00
C PRO A 544 -67.59 -21.46 -24.59
N ALA A 545 -68.02 -22.25 -25.59
CA ALA A 545 -68.91 -23.40 -25.40
C ALA A 545 -68.40 -24.70 -26.05
N SER A 546 -69.02 -25.82 -25.67
CA SER A 546 -69.11 -27.06 -26.45
C SER A 546 -70.49 -27.71 -26.21
N ALA A 547 -70.97 -28.59 -27.09
CA ALA A 547 -72.41 -28.76 -27.30
C ALA A 547 -72.97 -30.19 -27.16
N HIS A 548 -74.17 -30.28 -26.55
CA HIS A 548 -75.27 -31.23 -26.78
C HIS A 548 -75.05 -32.75 -26.55
N PRO A 549 -76.13 -33.60 -26.47
CA PRO A 549 -77.56 -33.31 -26.69
C PRO A 549 -78.51 -33.58 -25.50
N ASP A 550 -79.77 -33.12 -25.67
CA ASP A 550 -81.00 -33.40 -24.88
C ASP A 550 -81.53 -34.84 -25.15
N PRO A 551 -82.60 -35.41 -24.50
CA PRO A 551 -83.86 -34.72 -24.10
C PRO A 551 -84.64 -35.21 -22.84
N MET A 552 -85.72 -34.47 -22.53
CA MET A 552 -86.91 -34.82 -21.68
C MET A 552 -86.74 -34.84 -20.14
N SER A 553 -87.79 -34.79 -19.29
CA SER A 553 -89.13 -34.13 -19.23
C SER A 553 -89.91 -34.71 -18.02
N ARG A 554 -90.77 -33.92 -17.32
CA ARG A 554 -91.74 -34.34 -16.26
C ARG A 554 -91.11 -34.71 -14.88
N ARG A 555 -91.54 -34.07 -13.76
CA ARG A 555 -92.59 -34.45 -12.75
C ARG A 555 -92.34 -35.79 -12.03
N SER A 556 -92.63 -35.98 -10.72
CA SER A 556 -92.94 -35.12 -9.54
C SER A 556 -92.85 -36.02 -8.26
N SER A 557 -93.37 -35.84 -7.04
CA SER A 557 -94.39 -34.99 -6.37
C SER A 557 -94.37 -35.29 -4.82
N VAL A 558 -95.43 -34.94 -4.06
CA VAL A 558 -95.93 -35.51 -2.75
C VAL A 558 -95.69 -34.58 -1.54
N SER A 559 -96.68 -34.15 -0.73
CA SER A 559 -97.58 -35.00 0.10
C SER A 559 -98.87 -34.33 0.64
N SER A 560 -100.00 -35.08 0.66
CA SER A 560 -101.01 -35.23 1.76
C SER A 560 -101.80 -33.99 2.33
N ARG A 561 -103.13 -33.99 2.60
CA ARG A 561 -104.27 -34.95 2.50
C ARG A 561 -105.65 -34.23 2.70
N ARG A 562 -106.71 -34.70 2.02
CA ARG A 562 -108.17 -34.85 2.41
C ARG A 562 -109.00 -33.69 3.05
N MET A 563 -110.34 -33.56 2.89
CA MET A 563 -111.34 -33.87 1.82
C MET A 563 -112.80 -33.51 2.27
N SER A 564 -113.75 -33.38 1.33
CA SER A 564 -115.25 -33.43 1.48
C SER A 564 -116.05 -32.14 1.77
N THR A 565 -117.40 -32.20 1.60
CA THR A 565 -118.25 -31.05 1.14
C THR A 565 -119.73 -31.08 1.61
N ASN A 566 -120.40 -29.90 1.68
CA ASN A 566 -121.84 -29.57 1.43
C ASN A 566 -122.72 -28.93 2.57
N GLN A 567 -123.69 -28.12 2.12
CA GLN A 567 -124.87 -27.49 2.78
C GLN A 567 -124.69 -26.14 3.52
N SER A 568 -125.77 -25.33 3.58
CA SER A 568 -125.69 -23.86 3.45
C SER A 568 -126.80 -23.04 4.17
N THR A 569 -126.45 -22.20 5.15
CA THR A 569 -127.43 -21.33 5.89
C THR A 569 -126.91 -19.99 6.48
N GLU A 570 -125.62 -19.63 6.39
CA GLU A 570 -125.01 -18.62 7.29
C GLU A 570 -125.04 -17.13 6.86
N GLU A 571 -125.42 -16.78 5.63
CA GLU A 571 -125.04 -15.50 4.97
C GLU A 571 -125.51 -14.17 5.62
N LYS A 572 -126.41 -14.18 6.60
CA LYS A 572 -127.10 -12.96 7.09
C LYS A 572 -126.26 -12.01 7.96
N ALA A 573 -125.04 -12.37 8.35
CA ALA A 573 -124.27 -11.62 9.37
C ALA A 573 -123.46 -10.41 8.84
N LEU A 574 -123.14 -10.33 7.54
CA LEU A 574 -122.07 -9.44 7.05
C LEU A 574 -122.45 -7.96 6.85
N ALA A 575 -123.74 -7.63 6.70
CA ALA A 575 -124.17 -6.34 6.17
C ALA A 575 -123.89 -5.12 7.07
N GLN A 576 -123.76 -5.28 8.39
CA GLN A 576 -123.72 -4.16 9.33
C GLN A 576 -122.37 -3.40 9.40
N ARG A 577 -121.29 -3.94 8.83
CA ARG A 577 -119.91 -3.45 9.10
C ARG A 577 -119.43 -2.30 8.19
N ILE A 578 -120.22 -1.90 7.18
CA ILE A 578 -119.76 -0.95 6.14
C ILE A 578 -119.86 0.51 6.60
N VAL A 579 -120.98 0.91 7.22
CA VAL A 579 -121.35 2.31 7.45
C VAL A 579 -120.37 3.08 8.34
N THR A 580 -119.67 2.41 9.26
CA THR A 580 -118.75 3.07 10.21
C THR A 580 -117.49 3.65 9.56
N LEU A 581 -117.08 3.15 8.39
CA LEU A 581 -115.80 3.50 7.75
C LEU A 581 -115.81 4.83 7.00
N GLU A 582 -116.99 5.36 6.65
CA GLU A 582 -117.08 6.57 5.81
C GLU A 582 -116.80 7.87 6.59
N ALA A 583 -117.07 7.88 7.90
CA ALA A 583 -116.89 9.06 8.76
C ALA A 583 -115.41 9.38 9.05
N GLU A 584 -114.59 8.35 9.25
CA GLU A 584 -113.16 8.49 9.58
C GLU A 584 -112.37 9.15 8.43
N LEU A 585 -112.77 8.89 7.17
CA LEU A 585 -112.11 9.36 5.96
C LEU A 585 -112.17 10.89 5.76
N ALA A 586 -113.10 11.58 6.42
CA ALA A 586 -113.26 13.03 6.30
C ALA A 586 -112.16 13.82 7.04
N ALA A 587 -111.83 13.42 8.28
CA ALA A 587 -110.94 14.17 9.16
C ALA A 587 -109.48 14.22 8.67
N GLU A 588 -108.99 13.12 8.10
CA GLU A 588 -107.64 13.00 7.51
C GLU A 588 -107.34 14.10 6.45
N ARG A 589 -108.36 14.51 5.68
CA ARG A 589 -108.16 15.44 4.55
C ARG A 589 -107.72 16.84 4.98
N GLU A 590 -108.14 17.30 6.16
CA GLU A 590 -107.78 18.63 6.67
C GLU A 590 -106.35 18.64 7.24
N ALA A 591 -105.97 17.59 7.97
CA ALA A 591 -104.62 17.42 8.51
C ALA A 591 -103.54 17.46 7.41
N VAL A 592 -103.80 16.81 6.27
CA VAL A 592 -102.90 16.76 5.10
C VAL A 592 -102.62 18.17 4.53
N GLN A 593 -103.63 19.05 4.41
CA GLN A 593 -103.42 20.38 3.82
C GLN A 593 -102.50 21.28 4.67
N ARG A 594 -102.51 21.12 6.00
CA ARG A 594 -101.63 21.90 6.89
C ARG A 594 -100.16 21.50 6.70
N LEU A 595 -99.89 20.19 6.69
CA LEU A 595 -98.55 19.62 6.49
C LEU A 595 -97.94 20.01 5.14
N GLN A 596 -98.76 20.13 4.08
CA GLN A 596 -98.31 20.57 2.76
C GLN A 596 -97.73 21.99 2.72
N LYS A 597 -98.23 22.91 3.55
CA LYS A 597 -97.73 24.29 3.61
C LYS A 597 -96.40 24.39 4.37
N GLU A 598 -96.30 23.68 5.48
CA GLU A 598 -95.09 23.59 6.31
C GLU A 598 -93.92 23.00 5.51
N ALA A 599 -94.16 21.88 4.83
CA ALA A 599 -93.19 21.24 3.93
C ALA A 599 -92.78 22.10 2.71
N HIS A 600 -93.53 23.15 2.35
CA HIS A 600 -93.14 24.08 1.29
C HIS A 600 -92.12 25.12 1.79
N ALA A 601 -92.34 25.68 2.98
CA ALA A 601 -91.43 26.67 3.58
C ALA A 601 -90.05 26.05 3.89
N GLU A 602 -90.02 24.83 4.41
CA GLU A 602 -88.78 24.09 4.67
C GLU A 602 -87.95 23.87 3.40
N ARG A 603 -88.60 23.50 2.28
CA ARG A 603 -87.93 23.31 0.98
C ARG A 603 -87.28 24.58 0.46
N GLN A 604 -87.89 25.75 0.67
CA GLN A 604 -87.32 27.03 0.27
C GLN A 604 -86.05 27.33 1.09
N SER A 605 -86.13 27.26 2.43
CA SER A 605 -84.95 27.48 3.29
C SER A 605 -83.80 26.53 3.01
N ASN A 606 -84.09 25.27 2.65
CA ASN A 606 -83.04 24.32 2.26
C ASN A 606 -82.50 24.57 0.84
N THR A 607 -83.30 25.13 -0.07
CA THR A 607 -82.83 25.54 -1.41
C THR A 607 -81.82 26.68 -1.33
N ASP A 608 -82.06 27.67 -0.47
CA ASP A 608 -81.19 28.83 -0.31
C ASP A 608 -79.82 28.43 0.28
N LYS A 609 -79.82 27.58 1.32
CA LYS A 609 -78.58 27.00 1.89
C LYS A 609 -77.77 26.22 0.86
N ILE A 610 -78.44 25.41 0.03
CA ILE A 610 -77.77 24.66 -1.04
C ILE A 610 -77.09 25.61 -2.04
N GLN A 611 -77.66 26.79 -2.33
CA GLN A 611 -77.03 27.77 -3.22
C GLN A 611 -75.78 28.40 -2.59
N GLU A 612 -75.78 28.68 -1.28
CA GLU A 612 -74.61 29.17 -0.53
C GLU A 612 -73.50 28.09 -0.42
N GLU A 613 -73.89 26.82 -0.24
CA GLU A 613 -72.96 25.68 -0.32
C GLU A 613 -72.38 25.50 -1.73
N GLN A 614 -73.15 25.71 -2.81
CA GLN A 614 -72.61 25.65 -4.17
C GLN A 614 -71.71 26.84 -4.52
N SER A 615 -71.97 28.05 -4.03
CA SER A 615 -71.10 29.20 -4.29
C SER A 615 -69.75 29.07 -3.56
N THR A 616 -69.77 28.77 -2.26
CA THR A 616 -68.55 28.53 -1.47
C THR A 616 -67.74 27.35 -2.01
N LYS A 617 -68.39 26.27 -2.46
CA LYS A 617 -67.73 25.18 -3.18
C LYS A 617 -67.07 25.64 -4.49
N LYS A 618 -67.75 26.49 -5.28
CA LYS A 618 -67.21 27.00 -6.56
C LYS A 618 -65.94 27.82 -6.35
N ASP A 619 -65.93 28.71 -5.36
CA ASP A 619 -64.76 29.54 -5.05
C ASP A 619 -63.60 28.68 -4.51
N LEU A 620 -63.90 27.66 -3.71
CA LEU A 620 -62.89 26.69 -3.24
C LEU A 620 -62.30 25.87 -4.40
N MET A 621 -63.11 25.45 -5.38
CA MET A 621 -62.60 24.78 -6.59
C MET A 621 -61.71 25.72 -7.42
N GLY A 622 -62.10 26.99 -7.60
CA GLY A 622 -61.27 27.97 -8.32
C GLY A 622 -59.90 28.22 -7.67
N ASN A 623 -59.83 28.22 -6.33
CA ASN A 623 -58.56 28.31 -5.61
C ASN A 623 -57.69 27.06 -5.80
N LEU A 624 -58.29 25.86 -5.76
CA LEU A 624 -57.58 24.59 -6.03
C LEU A 624 -57.09 24.52 -7.49
N GLU A 625 -57.87 25.01 -8.45
CA GLU A 625 -57.50 25.13 -9.87
C GLU A 625 -56.39 26.19 -10.11
N SER A 626 -56.16 27.14 -9.19
CA SER A 626 -54.98 28.01 -9.23
C SER A 626 -53.74 27.30 -8.70
N GLN A 627 -53.83 26.72 -7.50
CA GLN A 627 -52.73 25.96 -6.90
C GLN A 627 -52.26 24.81 -7.79
N GLN A 628 -53.18 24.12 -8.48
CA GLN A 628 -52.81 23.08 -9.43
C GLN A 628 -52.01 23.62 -10.62
N ARG A 629 -52.36 24.79 -11.17
CA ARG A 629 -51.60 25.43 -12.26
C ARG A 629 -50.22 25.87 -11.80
N GLU A 630 -50.13 26.46 -10.60
CA GLU A 630 -48.86 26.84 -9.97
C GLU A 630 -47.94 25.62 -9.80
N PHE A 631 -48.45 24.50 -9.25
CA PHE A 631 -47.68 23.25 -9.16
C PHE A 631 -47.32 22.65 -10.52
N GLU A 632 -48.18 22.76 -11.55
CA GLU A 632 -47.86 22.30 -12.91
C GLU A 632 -46.78 23.16 -13.59
N GLU A 633 -46.68 24.45 -13.25
CA GLU A 633 -45.62 25.36 -13.72
C GLU A 633 -44.30 25.11 -12.97
N GLU A 634 -44.33 24.97 -11.65
CA GLU A 634 -43.17 24.51 -10.85
C GLU A 634 -42.64 23.17 -11.39
N ARG A 635 -43.52 22.19 -11.67
CA ARG A 635 -43.10 20.88 -12.18
C ARG A 635 -42.45 20.99 -13.56
N LYS A 636 -42.93 21.86 -14.46
CA LYS A 636 -42.30 22.12 -15.77
C LYS A 636 -40.93 22.76 -15.62
N MET A 637 -40.77 23.71 -14.69
CA MET A 637 -39.47 24.33 -14.39
C MET A 637 -38.47 23.30 -13.84
N LEU A 638 -38.89 22.46 -12.91
CA LEU A 638 -38.06 21.40 -12.33
C LEU A 638 -37.73 20.29 -13.35
N GLU A 639 -38.67 19.92 -14.22
CA GLU A 639 -38.38 19.03 -15.36
C GLU A 639 -37.38 19.65 -16.35
N GLY A 640 -37.39 20.98 -16.52
CA GLY A 640 -36.40 21.71 -17.31
C GLY A 640 -35.01 21.71 -16.67
N GLU A 641 -34.93 21.98 -15.36
CA GLU A 641 -33.66 21.95 -14.63
C GLU A 641 -33.07 20.53 -14.54
N VAL A 642 -33.90 19.50 -14.33
CA VAL A 642 -33.46 18.09 -14.37
C VAL A 642 -32.88 17.73 -15.75
N LYS A 643 -33.48 18.19 -16.85
CA LYS A 643 -32.93 17.99 -18.21
C LYS A 643 -31.59 18.69 -18.39
N ARG A 644 -31.45 19.96 -17.95
CA ARG A 644 -30.17 20.69 -17.95
C ARG A 644 -29.08 19.92 -17.20
N LEU A 645 -29.39 19.47 -15.97
CA LEU A 645 -28.46 18.70 -15.14
C LEU A 645 -28.13 17.32 -15.72
N THR A 646 -29.03 16.73 -16.51
CA THR A 646 -28.75 15.49 -17.26
C THR A 646 -27.77 15.75 -18.40
N CYS A 647 -27.94 16.81 -19.18
CA CYS A 647 -26.98 17.17 -20.23
C CYS A 647 -25.60 17.53 -19.65
N GLU A 648 -25.53 18.31 -18.58
CA GLU A 648 -24.26 18.61 -17.88
C GLU A 648 -23.61 17.34 -17.30
N TYR A 649 -24.39 16.34 -16.88
CA TYR A 649 -23.88 15.04 -16.46
C TYR A 649 -23.38 14.20 -17.64
N GLU A 650 -24.09 14.19 -18.77
CA GLU A 650 -23.71 13.51 -20.01
C GLU A 650 -22.41 14.09 -20.61
N GLU A 651 -22.26 15.42 -20.61
CA GLU A 651 -21.01 16.11 -21.01
C GLU A 651 -19.81 15.73 -20.12
N VAL A 652 -20.04 15.58 -18.80
CA VAL A 652 -18.99 15.16 -17.85
C VAL A 652 -18.66 13.66 -17.99
N GLU A 653 -19.64 12.79 -18.26
CA GLU A 653 -19.36 11.40 -18.62
C GLU A 653 -18.58 11.32 -19.94
N GLU A 654 -18.96 12.08 -20.98
CA GLU A 654 -18.22 12.15 -22.24
C GLU A 654 -16.76 12.62 -22.07
N ALA A 655 -16.53 13.64 -21.25
CA ALA A 655 -15.19 14.11 -20.93
C ALA A 655 -14.37 13.00 -20.22
N LEU A 656 -15.00 12.27 -19.29
CA LEU A 656 -14.37 11.16 -18.58
C LEU A 656 -14.09 9.96 -19.51
N TYR A 657 -14.95 9.67 -20.50
CA TYR A 657 -14.67 8.66 -21.53
C TYR A 657 -13.48 9.06 -22.40
N LYS A 658 -13.40 10.31 -22.89
CA LYS A 658 -12.25 10.80 -23.68
C LYS A 658 -10.93 10.71 -22.89
N GLU A 659 -11.00 10.95 -21.59
CA GLU A 659 -9.90 10.89 -20.61
C GLU A 659 -9.61 9.46 -20.07
N MET A 660 -10.45 8.49 -20.41
CA MET A 660 -10.18 7.05 -20.27
C MET A 660 -9.58 6.48 -21.55
N ASP A 661 -10.11 6.87 -22.72
CA ASP A 661 -9.60 6.46 -24.02
C ASP A 661 -8.17 6.99 -24.23
N SER A 662 -7.86 8.23 -23.82
CA SER A 662 -6.47 8.75 -23.84
C SER A 662 -5.51 7.84 -23.06
N ARG A 663 -5.84 7.48 -21.81
CA ARG A 663 -5.04 6.55 -20.99
C ARG A 663 -4.96 5.14 -21.54
N GLU A 664 -5.98 4.70 -22.27
CA GLU A 664 -5.98 3.38 -22.91
C GLU A 664 -5.05 3.37 -24.12
N HIS A 665 -4.96 4.47 -24.89
CA HIS A 665 -3.93 4.65 -25.93
C HIS A 665 -2.53 4.81 -25.32
N GLU A 666 -2.34 5.67 -24.31
CA GLU A 666 -1.06 5.80 -23.59
C GLU A 666 -0.58 4.46 -23.02
N ARG A 667 -1.50 3.60 -22.56
CA ARG A 667 -1.16 2.25 -22.13
C ARG A 667 -0.80 1.35 -23.32
N GLN A 668 -1.52 1.41 -24.43
CA GLN A 668 -1.18 0.61 -25.62
C GLN A 668 0.18 1.02 -26.20
N ASP A 669 0.48 2.32 -26.28
CA ASP A 669 1.82 2.83 -26.64
C ASP A 669 2.91 2.28 -25.69
N LEU A 670 2.62 2.17 -24.39
CA LEU A 670 3.53 1.61 -23.39
C LEU A 670 3.64 0.08 -23.45
N ASP A 671 2.54 -0.64 -23.69
CA ASP A 671 2.51 -2.10 -23.82
C ASP A 671 3.22 -2.53 -25.13
N GLU A 672 3.06 -1.78 -26.23
CA GLU A 672 3.85 -1.94 -27.46
C GLU A 672 5.34 -1.63 -27.22
N ARG A 673 5.65 -0.58 -26.44
CA ARG A 673 7.03 -0.25 -26.05
C ARG A 673 7.67 -1.35 -25.20
N VAL A 674 6.92 -1.93 -24.27
CA VAL A 674 7.36 -3.05 -23.44
C VAL A 674 7.58 -4.27 -24.33
N HIS A 675 6.65 -4.61 -25.23
CA HIS A 675 6.80 -5.75 -26.12
C HIS A 675 8.00 -5.60 -27.07
N GLN A 676 8.25 -4.38 -27.58
CA GLN A 676 9.47 -4.10 -28.35
C GLN A 676 10.74 -4.32 -27.52
N LEU A 677 10.76 -3.90 -26.25
CA LEU A 677 11.88 -4.13 -25.34
C LEU A 677 12.02 -5.61 -24.94
N GLU A 678 10.92 -6.37 -24.84
CA GLU A 678 10.93 -7.82 -24.62
C GLU A 678 11.56 -8.55 -25.81
N LEU A 679 11.22 -8.15 -27.05
CA LEU A 679 11.83 -8.68 -28.27
C LEU A 679 13.32 -8.31 -28.37
N GLU A 680 13.69 -7.05 -28.09
CA GLU A 680 15.10 -6.63 -28.04
C GLU A 680 15.89 -7.38 -26.96
N LEU A 681 15.27 -7.71 -25.82
CA LEU A 681 15.86 -8.51 -24.75
C LEU A 681 15.94 -10.00 -25.12
N GLN A 682 14.97 -10.55 -25.86
CA GLN A 682 15.01 -11.92 -26.37
C GLN A 682 16.09 -12.09 -27.46
N ASP A 683 16.24 -11.12 -28.37
CA ASP A 683 17.33 -11.09 -29.34
C ASP A 683 18.69 -10.90 -28.64
N ALA A 684 18.76 -10.07 -27.59
CA ALA A 684 19.97 -9.93 -26.77
C ALA A 684 20.32 -11.24 -26.04
N ASN A 685 19.33 -11.95 -25.48
CA ASN A 685 19.51 -13.22 -24.80
C ASN A 685 19.93 -14.33 -25.75
N THR A 686 19.25 -14.52 -26.88
CA THR A 686 19.69 -15.52 -27.89
C THR A 686 21.07 -15.18 -28.46
N SER A 687 21.38 -13.89 -28.64
CA SER A 687 22.74 -13.44 -28.99
C SER A 687 23.76 -13.74 -27.89
N ALA A 688 23.38 -13.65 -26.61
CA ALA A 688 24.20 -14.01 -25.46
C ALA A 688 24.39 -15.52 -25.31
N GLU A 689 23.35 -16.33 -25.49
CA GLU A 689 23.39 -17.79 -25.54
C GLU A 689 24.29 -18.28 -26.68
N VAL A 690 24.16 -17.72 -27.89
CA VAL A 690 25.05 -18.05 -29.02
C VAL A 690 26.51 -17.64 -28.76
N LYS A 691 26.76 -16.59 -27.96
CA LYS A 691 28.12 -16.22 -27.51
C LYS A 691 28.61 -17.14 -26.39
N ALA A 692 27.75 -17.51 -25.44
CA ALA A 692 28.05 -18.39 -24.33
C ALA A 692 28.33 -19.82 -24.80
N GLN A 693 27.55 -20.36 -25.75
CA GLN A 693 27.82 -21.64 -26.38
C GLN A 693 29.14 -21.61 -27.16
N LYS A 694 29.44 -20.51 -27.89
CA LYS A 694 30.76 -20.35 -28.52
C LYS A 694 31.90 -20.29 -27.50
N ALA A 695 31.68 -19.67 -26.34
CA ALA A 695 32.64 -19.65 -25.25
C ALA A 695 32.78 -21.02 -24.57
N SER A 696 31.70 -21.80 -24.43
CA SER A 696 31.72 -23.18 -23.94
C SER A 696 32.51 -24.07 -24.89
N ASN A 697 32.19 -24.05 -26.19
CA ASN A 697 32.92 -24.82 -27.21
C ASN A 697 34.41 -24.46 -27.23
N LEU A 698 34.77 -23.17 -27.15
CA LEU A 698 36.18 -22.72 -27.06
C LEU A 698 36.84 -23.11 -25.72
N SER A 699 36.08 -23.20 -24.63
CA SER A 699 36.55 -23.71 -23.34
C SER A 699 36.76 -25.22 -23.39
N GLU A 700 35.85 -25.98 -23.99
CA GLU A 700 35.95 -27.42 -24.21
C GLU A 700 37.13 -27.78 -25.13
N GLU A 701 37.36 -26.99 -26.19
CA GLU A 701 38.57 -27.06 -27.02
C GLU A 701 39.83 -26.78 -26.20
N ALA A 702 39.86 -25.68 -25.42
CA ALA A 702 41.01 -25.35 -24.57
C ALA A 702 41.23 -26.33 -23.40
N GLU A 703 40.16 -26.98 -22.91
CA GLU A 703 40.24 -28.03 -21.89
C GLU A 703 40.67 -29.37 -22.48
N SER A 704 40.27 -29.69 -23.72
CA SER A 704 40.80 -30.81 -24.50
C SER A 704 42.29 -30.63 -24.80
N GLU A 705 42.71 -29.43 -25.22
CA GLU A 705 44.14 -29.10 -25.36
C GLU A 705 44.88 -29.19 -24.02
N ARG A 706 44.31 -28.68 -22.92
CA ARG A 706 44.88 -28.82 -21.57
C ARG A 706 44.93 -30.26 -21.07
N GLN A 707 43.96 -31.10 -21.42
CA GLN A 707 43.97 -32.53 -21.11
C GLN A 707 45.08 -33.22 -21.91
N SER A 708 45.18 -32.97 -23.22
CA SER A 708 46.27 -33.50 -24.04
C SER A 708 47.66 -33.01 -23.59
N LEU A 709 47.77 -31.77 -23.08
CA LEU A 709 48.99 -31.25 -22.47
C LEU A 709 49.26 -31.88 -21.09
N ARG A 710 48.23 -32.18 -20.29
CA ARG A 710 48.37 -32.95 -19.03
C ARG A 710 48.76 -34.41 -19.28
N GLU A 711 48.25 -35.06 -20.32
CA GLU A 711 48.68 -36.40 -20.73
C GLU A 711 50.15 -36.38 -21.16
N LYS A 712 50.55 -35.41 -21.99
CA LYS A 712 51.95 -35.20 -22.38
C LYS A 712 52.84 -34.90 -21.17
N LEU A 713 52.38 -34.11 -20.19
CA LEU A 713 53.09 -33.87 -18.93
C LEU A 713 53.20 -35.16 -18.10
N ASN A 714 52.12 -35.92 -17.92
CA ASN A 714 52.14 -37.21 -17.21
C ASN A 714 53.07 -38.23 -17.89
N ASP A 715 53.15 -38.24 -19.23
CA ASP A 715 54.06 -39.12 -19.98
C ASP A 715 55.52 -38.62 -19.98
N LEU A 716 55.75 -37.31 -19.84
CA LEU A 716 57.06 -36.74 -19.55
C LEU A 716 57.49 -37.04 -18.10
N GLU A 717 56.59 -36.92 -17.11
CA GLU A 717 56.83 -37.29 -15.72
C GLU A 717 57.12 -38.79 -15.58
N LYS A 718 56.45 -39.68 -16.34
CA LYS A 718 56.84 -41.10 -16.44
C LYS A 718 58.23 -41.26 -17.03
N GLN A 719 58.56 -40.56 -18.12
CA GLN A 719 59.90 -40.62 -18.72
C GLN A 719 60.99 -40.09 -17.78
N ASP A 720 60.69 -39.07 -16.98
CA ASP A 720 61.60 -38.52 -15.97
C ASP A 720 61.69 -39.42 -14.73
N ALA A 721 60.62 -40.09 -14.30
CA ALA A 721 60.68 -41.14 -13.29
C ALA A 721 61.51 -42.35 -13.76
N GLU A 722 61.39 -42.74 -15.03
CA GLU A 722 62.27 -43.75 -15.62
C GLU A 722 63.72 -43.25 -15.76
N ARG A 723 63.96 -41.96 -16.07
CA ARG A 723 65.31 -41.37 -16.07
C ARG A 723 65.90 -41.40 -14.66
N GLN A 724 65.19 -40.92 -13.65
CA GLN A 724 65.59 -41.00 -12.24
C GLN A 724 65.91 -42.43 -11.81
N LYS A 725 65.13 -43.43 -12.27
CA LYS A 725 65.44 -44.85 -12.02
C LYS A 725 66.75 -45.29 -12.70
N ARG A 726 66.97 -44.93 -13.98
CA ARG A 726 68.24 -45.19 -14.68
C ARG A 726 69.41 -44.47 -14.00
N ASP A 727 69.21 -43.26 -13.52
CA ASP A 727 70.21 -42.46 -12.81
C ASP A 727 70.51 -43.05 -11.43
N GLN A 728 69.52 -43.63 -10.74
CA GLN A 728 69.73 -44.40 -9.52
C GLN A 728 70.47 -45.73 -9.77
N GLU A 729 70.21 -46.40 -10.90
CA GLU A 729 71.00 -47.54 -11.36
C GLU A 729 72.45 -47.10 -11.70
N ASN A 730 72.63 -45.91 -12.27
CA ASN A 730 73.94 -45.28 -12.49
C ASN A 730 74.64 -44.90 -11.18
N CYS A 731 73.93 -44.42 -10.13
CA CYS A 731 74.51 -44.20 -8.79
C CYS A 731 75.26 -45.45 -8.32
N ASN A 732 74.56 -46.60 -8.36
CA ASN A 732 75.04 -47.85 -7.81
C ASN A 732 76.25 -48.38 -8.59
N ALA A 733 76.26 -48.21 -9.91
CA ALA A 733 77.41 -48.50 -10.76
C ALA A 733 78.62 -47.60 -10.44
N LEU A 734 78.40 -46.29 -10.26
CA LEU A 734 79.44 -45.31 -9.96
C LEU A 734 80.00 -45.45 -8.53
N GLN A 735 79.17 -45.75 -7.53
CA GLN A 735 79.63 -46.11 -6.18
C GLN A 735 80.50 -47.37 -6.21
N THR A 736 80.10 -48.38 -6.99
CA THR A 736 80.90 -49.60 -7.20
C THR A 736 82.25 -49.28 -7.85
N ALA A 737 82.29 -48.35 -8.82
CA ALA A 737 83.53 -47.89 -9.43
C ALA A 737 84.43 -47.11 -8.45
N LEU A 738 83.86 -46.21 -7.64
CA LEU A 738 84.59 -45.44 -6.64
C LEU A 738 85.22 -46.34 -5.56
N LEU A 739 84.49 -47.36 -5.09
CA LEU A 739 85.00 -48.36 -4.14
C LEU A 739 86.17 -49.18 -4.69
N ASN A 740 86.22 -49.41 -6.01
CA ASN A 740 87.36 -50.07 -6.68
C ASN A 740 88.57 -49.14 -6.86
N LEU A 741 88.37 -47.81 -6.87
CA LEU A 741 89.43 -46.80 -7.05
C LEU A 741 90.01 -46.29 -5.71
N SER A 742 89.26 -46.41 -4.61
CA SER A 742 89.74 -46.03 -3.26
C SER A 742 89.14 -46.95 -2.18
N PRO A 743 89.73 -48.14 -1.93
CA PRO A 743 89.24 -49.10 -0.94
C PRO A 743 89.51 -48.62 0.49
N GLY A 744 88.60 -47.79 1.02
CA GLY A 744 88.66 -47.22 2.37
C GLY A 744 88.15 -45.78 2.50
N GLY A 745 87.77 -45.12 1.40
CA GLY A 745 87.13 -43.80 1.44
C GLY A 745 85.69 -43.83 1.96
N VAL A 746 85.24 -42.74 2.59
CA VAL A 746 83.82 -42.53 2.89
C VAL A 746 83.09 -42.18 1.59
N VAL A 747 82.02 -42.92 1.28
CA VAL A 747 81.23 -42.75 0.05
C VAL A 747 80.21 -41.61 0.24
N PRO A 748 80.15 -40.60 -0.65
CA PRO A 748 79.05 -39.64 -0.70
C PRO A 748 77.80 -40.25 -1.36
N ASP A 749 76.61 -39.89 -0.89
CA ASP A 749 75.35 -40.47 -1.37
C ASP A 749 74.84 -39.86 -2.69
N ASP A 750 75.26 -38.64 -3.06
CA ASP A 750 74.78 -37.94 -4.27
C ASP A 750 75.62 -38.27 -5.53
N ILE A 751 74.97 -38.44 -6.69
CA ILE A 751 75.67 -38.62 -8.00
C ILE A 751 76.74 -37.56 -8.23
N PRO A 752 76.47 -36.24 -8.07
CA PRO A 752 77.50 -35.23 -8.28
C PRO A 752 78.62 -35.32 -7.24
N GLY A 753 78.40 -35.87 -6.05
CA GLY A 753 79.45 -36.14 -5.05
C GLY A 753 80.37 -37.28 -5.48
N ILE A 754 79.82 -38.35 -6.02
CA ILE A 754 80.57 -39.51 -6.54
C ILE A 754 81.34 -39.13 -7.80
N ILE A 755 80.69 -38.47 -8.76
CA ILE A 755 81.35 -37.97 -9.99
C ILE A 755 82.44 -36.95 -9.62
N LYS A 756 82.17 -36.01 -8.71
CA LYS A 756 83.17 -35.01 -8.27
C LYS A 756 84.31 -35.61 -7.46
N ALA A 757 84.12 -36.74 -6.76
CA ALA A 757 85.24 -37.48 -6.18
C ALA A 757 86.16 -38.09 -7.26
N ILE A 758 85.60 -38.47 -8.42
CA ILE A 758 86.34 -38.99 -9.57
C ILE A 758 86.95 -37.83 -10.40
N GLU A 759 86.24 -36.71 -10.60
CA GLU A 759 86.70 -35.55 -11.38
C GLU A 759 87.66 -34.62 -10.62
N VAL A 760 87.59 -34.55 -9.29
CA VAL A 760 88.64 -33.86 -8.48
C VAL A 760 89.94 -34.68 -8.48
N LEU A 761 89.89 -35.97 -8.81
CA LEU A 761 91.07 -36.78 -9.16
C LEU A 761 91.50 -36.60 -10.64
N SER A 762 90.76 -35.85 -11.47
CA SER A 762 91.07 -35.62 -12.90
C SER A 762 90.72 -34.20 -13.40
N GLU A 763 91.51 -33.21 -12.97
CA GLU A 763 91.79 -31.93 -13.68
C GLU A 763 90.62 -30.94 -13.97
N GLY A 764 89.36 -31.28 -13.75
CA GLY A 764 88.19 -30.44 -14.11
C GLY A 764 88.12 -29.05 -13.44
N LEU A 765 88.86 -28.85 -12.34
CA LEU A 765 88.93 -27.62 -11.53
C LEU A 765 89.42 -26.36 -12.26
N SER A 766 89.88 -26.46 -13.52
CA SER A 766 90.49 -25.34 -14.26
C SER A 766 89.54 -24.59 -15.21
N ILE A 767 88.46 -25.21 -15.69
CA ILE A 767 87.71 -24.70 -16.87
C ILE A 767 86.43 -23.94 -16.51
N HIS A 768 85.67 -24.40 -15.52
CA HIS A 768 84.31 -23.90 -15.28
C HIS A 768 84.19 -22.45 -14.78
N ALA A 769 85.29 -21.82 -14.36
CA ALA A 769 85.32 -20.40 -13.99
C ALA A 769 85.17 -19.45 -15.19
N LYS A 770 85.45 -19.90 -16.43
CA LYS A 770 85.31 -19.05 -17.65
C LYS A 770 83.94 -19.13 -18.30
N ARG A 771 83.25 -20.26 -18.13
CA ARG A 771 82.02 -20.61 -18.86
C ARG A 771 80.76 -19.87 -18.37
N VAL A 772 80.85 -19.14 -17.26
CA VAL A 772 79.72 -18.35 -16.72
C VAL A 772 79.68 -16.96 -17.35
N ASP A 773 80.84 -16.30 -17.48
CA ASP A 773 80.95 -15.01 -18.18
C ASP A 773 80.60 -15.17 -19.68
N GLU A 774 80.99 -16.28 -20.30
CA GLU A 774 80.66 -16.62 -21.69
C GLU A 774 79.14 -16.70 -21.95
N ASN A 775 78.33 -17.14 -20.97
CA ASN A 775 76.88 -17.27 -21.13
C ASN A 775 76.12 -15.94 -20.90
N VAL A 776 76.62 -15.06 -20.04
CA VAL A 776 76.06 -13.70 -19.91
C VAL A 776 76.46 -12.84 -21.13
N ALA A 777 77.67 -13.05 -21.64
CA ALA A 777 78.08 -12.53 -22.93
C ALA A 777 77.23 -13.09 -24.08
N SER A 778 76.87 -14.37 -24.10
CA SER A 778 76.03 -14.93 -25.17
C SER A 778 74.61 -14.38 -25.15
N ALA A 779 73.96 -14.24 -23.98
CA ALA A 779 72.61 -13.68 -23.90
C ALA A 779 72.56 -12.19 -24.31
N THR A 780 73.54 -11.39 -23.87
CA THR A 780 73.64 -9.98 -24.29
C THR A 780 74.09 -9.82 -25.75
N ALA A 781 74.86 -10.77 -26.29
CA ALA A 781 75.15 -10.88 -27.70
C ALA A 781 73.95 -11.38 -28.52
N GLU A 782 73.02 -12.17 -27.96
CA GLU A 782 71.79 -12.58 -28.65
C GLU A 782 70.78 -11.44 -28.74
N CYS A 783 70.59 -10.64 -27.68
CA CYS A 783 69.80 -9.42 -27.76
C CYS A 783 70.39 -8.43 -28.79
N LYS A 784 71.71 -8.18 -28.74
CA LYS A 784 72.38 -7.34 -29.74
C LYS A 784 72.32 -7.96 -31.14
N ALA A 785 72.50 -9.26 -31.29
CA ALA A 785 72.36 -9.94 -32.59
C ALA A 785 70.91 -9.95 -33.09
N LEU A 786 69.90 -9.74 -32.24
CA LEU A 786 68.52 -9.55 -32.68
C LEU A 786 68.26 -8.10 -33.12
N GLU A 787 68.81 -7.08 -32.44
CA GLU A 787 68.75 -5.68 -32.88
C GLU A 787 69.62 -5.43 -34.13
N GLU A 788 70.82 -6.00 -34.17
CA GLU A 788 71.70 -6.05 -35.35
C GLU A 788 71.00 -6.84 -36.47
N ARG A 789 70.35 -7.98 -36.21
CA ARG A 789 69.54 -8.66 -37.25
C ARG A 789 68.33 -7.86 -37.69
N LEU A 790 67.69 -7.06 -36.83
CA LEU A 790 66.55 -6.23 -37.24
C LEU A 790 67.02 -5.10 -38.18
N SER A 791 68.00 -4.31 -37.74
CA SER A 791 68.64 -3.26 -38.56
C SER A 791 69.34 -3.82 -39.80
N GLN A 792 69.88 -5.04 -39.74
CA GLN A 792 70.40 -5.76 -40.89
C GLN A 792 69.27 -6.22 -41.82
N THR A 793 68.11 -6.69 -41.34
CA THR A 793 66.97 -6.99 -42.22
C THR A 793 66.34 -5.74 -42.83
N GLU A 794 66.40 -4.58 -42.16
CA GLU A 794 66.00 -3.29 -42.73
C GLU A 794 67.02 -2.81 -43.78
N SER A 795 68.32 -2.94 -43.50
CA SER A 795 69.39 -2.66 -44.45
C SER A 795 69.32 -3.60 -45.67
N GLU A 796 69.12 -4.91 -45.45
CA GLU A 796 68.91 -5.91 -46.49
C GLU A 796 67.64 -5.59 -47.28
N ALA A 797 66.52 -5.20 -46.67
CA ALA A 797 65.33 -4.77 -47.41
C ALA A 797 65.61 -3.52 -48.27
N GLY A 798 66.39 -2.57 -47.76
CA GLY A 798 66.85 -1.39 -48.50
C GLY A 798 67.82 -1.71 -49.65
N GLU A 799 68.72 -2.69 -49.47
CA GLU A 799 69.64 -3.16 -50.51
C GLU A 799 68.94 -4.04 -51.55
N LEU A 800 68.03 -4.93 -51.14
CA LEU A 800 67.19 -5.72 -52.06
C LEU A 800 66.31 -4.82 -52.93
N ARG A 801 65.84 -3.69 -52.38
CA ARG A 801 65.15 -2.66 -53.16
C ARG A 801 66.09 -1.99 -54.18
N LYS A 802 67.26 -1.52 -53.77
CA LYS A 802 68.26 -0.92 -54.68
C LYS A 802 68.74 -1.89 -55.76
N THR A 803 68.94 -3.17 -55.43
CA THR A 803 69.34 -4.19 -56.41
C THR A 803 68.20 -4.53 -57.37
N SER A 804 66.93 -4.54 -56.93
CA SER A 804 65.79 -4.63 -57.84
C SER A 804 65.77 -3.46 -58.83
N GLU A 805 65.93 -2.23 -58.35
CA GLU A 805 65.97 -1.00 -59.18
C GLU A 805 67.16 -1.03 -60.18
N ALA A 806 68.33 -1.55 -59.76
CA ALA A 806 69.48 -1.75 -60.64
C ALA A 806 69.25 -2.82 -61.72
N ARG A 807 68.59 -3.94 -61.38
CA ARG A 807 68.26 -4.99 -62.36
C ARG A 807 67.18 -4.55 -63.36
N GLU A 808 66.26 -3.66 -63.00
CA GLU A 808 65.34 -3.02 -63.96
C GLU A 808 66.11 -2.21 -65.01
N ALA A 809 67.15 -1.48 -64.61
CA ALA A 809 67.99 -0.73 -65.53
C ALA A 809 68.75 -1.65 -66.50
N GLU A 810 69.37 -2.72 -66.00
CA GLU A 810 70.03 -3.74 -66.85
C GLU A 810 69.06 -4.38 -67.85
N LEU A 811 67.84 -4.70 -67.42
CA LEU A 811 66.81 -5.28 -68.28
C LEU A 811 66.36 -4.30 -69.38
N SER A 812 66.26 -3.00 -69.06
CA SER A 812 66.00 -1.96 -70.06
C SER A 812 67.13 -1.84 -71.11
N ALA A 813 68.38 -2.05 -70.70
CA ALA A 813 69.52 -2.06 -71.61
C ALA A 813 69.49 -3.30 -72.52
N VAL A 814 69.36 -4.50 -71.98
CA VAL A 814 69.30 -5.76 -72.75
C VAL A 814 68.09 -5.80 -73.69
N THR A 815 66.95 -5.26 -73.30
CA THR A 815 65.78 -5.14 -74.19
C THR A 815 65.94 -4.06 -75.26
N SER A 816 66.77 -3.03 -75.05
CA SER A 816 67.16 -2.09 -76.11
C SER A 816 68.12 -2.76 -77.11
N GLU A 817 69.16 -3.46 -76.66
CA GLU A 817 70.08 -4.23 -77.50
C GLU A 817 69.32 -5.29 -78.33
N LEU A 818 68.35 -5.96 -77.71
CA LEU A 818 67.48 -6.93 -78.38
C LEU A 818 66.69 -6.31 -79.53
N ASN A 819 66.11 -5.11 -79.35
CA ASN A 819 65.36 -4.43 -80.40
C ASN A 819 66.28 -3.86 -81.50
N ASP A 820 67.48 -3.44 -81.13
CA ASP A 820 68.55 -3.05 -82.06
C ASP A 820 68.95 -4.24 -82.95
N GLU A 821 69.24 -5.42 -82.39
CA GLU A 821 69.54 -6.62 -83.19
C GLU A 821 68.32 -7.07 -84.01
N ARG A 822 67.09 -6.98 -83.50
CA ARG A 822 65.86 -7.23 -84.30
C ARG A 822 65.77 -6.29 -85.51
N SER A 823 66.13 -5.02 -85.36
CA SER A 823 66.12 -4.06 -86.47
C SER A 823 67.20 -4.38 -87.51
N LYS A 824 68.44 -4.65 -87.09
CA LYS A 824 69.56 -5.05 -87.95
C LYS A 824 69.25 -6.34 -88.72
N LEU A 825 68.65 -7.33 -88.05
CA LEU A 825 68.25 -8.61 -88.64
C LEU A 825 67.10 -8.42 -89.65
N LYS A 826 66.09 -7.59 -89.32
CA LYS A 826 65.01 -7.22 -90.24
C LYS A 826 65.52 -6.48 -91.47
N ASP A 827 66.49 -5.59 -91.31
CA ASP A 827 67.12 -4.87 -92.42
C ASP A 827 67.92 -5.83 -93.31
N LEU A 828 68.69 -6.75 -92.73
CA LEU A 828 69.39 -7.82 -93.45
C LEU A 828 68.41 -8.77 -94.18
N GLN A 829 67.28 -9.12 -93.57
CA GLN A 829 66.21 -9.89 -94.23
C GLN A 829 65.55 -9.08 -95.37
N SER A 830 65.38 -7.76 -95.23
CA SER A 830 64.86 -6.92 -96.31
C SER A 830 65.82 -6.85 -97.50
N GLN A 831 67.13 -6.76 -97.24
CA GLN A 831 68.18 -6.81 -98.27
C GLN A 831 68.24 -8.19 -98.94
N PHE A 832 68.04 -9.27 -98.18
CA PHE A 832 67.95 -10.64 -98.71
C PHE A 832 66.74 -10.82 -99.65
N VAL A 833 65.60 -10.19 -99.35
CA VAL A 833 64.41 -10.20 -100.23
C VAL A 833 64.56 -9.27 -101.43
N ALA A 834 65.36 -8.20 -101.35
CA ALA A 834 65.57 -7.23 -102.43
C ALA A 834 66.35 -7.79 -103.64
N GLY A 835 67.08 -8.90 -103.49
CA GLY A 835 67.51 -9.75 -104.60
C GLY A 835 68.79 -9.34 -105.37
N GLU A 836 69.54 -8.33 -104.92
CA GLU A 836 70.78 -7.89 -105.60
C GLU A 836 72.01 -8.72 -105.21
N THR A 837 72.29 -9.77 -105.99
CA THR A 837 73.59 -10.45 -106.17
C THR A 837 74.33 -11.06 -104.95
N GLY A 838 74.41 -12.40 -104.91
CA GLY A 838 75.71 -13.08 -104.69
C GLY A 838 75.96 -13.88 -103.39
N SER A 839 75.44 -15.11 -103.34
CA SER A 839 75.95 -16.29 -102.59
C SER A 839 76.08 -16.23 -101.04
N ASP A 840 76.35 -17.40 -100.46
CA ASP A 840 76.08 -17.84 -99.08
C ASP A 840 76.57 -16.96 -97.91
N ALA A 841 77.50 -16.02 -98.12
CA ALA A 841 78.00 -15.16 -97.05
C ALA A 841 76.89 -14.34 -96.38
N LEU A 842 75.84 -13.96 -97.13
CA LEU A 842 74.65 -13.31 -96.56
C LEU A 842 73.75 -14.28 -95.79
N ARG A 843 73.64 -15.55 -96.22
CA ARG A 843 72.89 -16.58 -95.46
C ARG A 843 73.57 -16.87 -94.12
N GLN A 844 74.90 -16.97 -94.11
CA GLN A 844 75.66 -17.14 -92.88
C GLN A 844 75.50 -15.93 -91.96
N ARG A 845 75.55 -14.69 -92.47
CA ARG A 845 75.33 -13.49 -91.65
C ARG A 845 73.91 -13.36 -91.10
N VAL A 846 72.89 -13.79 -91.83
CA VAL A 846 71.52 -13.86 -91.30
C VAL A 846 71.42 -14.92 -90.20
N ALA A 847 71.99 -16.10 -90.38
CA ALA A 847 72.03 -17.14 -89.35
C ALA A 847 72.83 -16.72 -88.09
N GLU A 848 73.96 -16.04 -88.26
CA GLU A 848 74.74 -15.45 -87.15
C GLU A 848 73.97 -14.32 -86.44
N GLY A 849 73.12 -13.57 -87.16
CA GLY A 849 72.21 -12.59 -86.59
C GLY A 849 71.04 -13.23 -85.84
N GLU A 850 70.44 -14.29 -86.39
CA GLU A 850 69.38 -15.08 -85.76
C GLU A 850 69.88 -15.79 -84.49
N GLN A 851 71.13 -16.28 -84.48
CA GLN A 851 71.73 -16.86 -83.28
C GLN A 851 72.06 -15.79 -82.22
N LYS A 852 72.61 -14.62 -82.60
CA LYS A 852 72.80 -13.49 -81.66
C LYS A 852 71.48 -12.99 -81.09
N LEU A 853 70.43 -12.97 -81.91
CA LEU A 853 69.09 -12.62 -81.45
C LEU A 853 68.57 -13.64 -80.43
N ALA A 854 68.74 -14.95 -80.68
CA ALA A 854 68.37 -15.99 -79.73
C ALA A 854 69.14 -15.89 -78.41
N ASP A 855 70.45 -15.62 -78.46
CA ASP A 855 71.29 -15.40 -77.26
C ASP A 855 70.87 -14.14 -76.48
N ALA A 856 70.44 -13.08 -77.17
CA ALA A 856 69.91 -11.86 -76.56
C ALA A 856 68.52 -12.10 -75.93
N GLU A 857 67.63 -12.82 -76.61
CA GLU A 857 66.31 -13.18 -76.06
C GLU A 857 66.42 -14.11 -74.85
N ALA A 858 67.39 -15.03 -74.84
CA ALA A 858 67.64 -15.90 -73.70
C ALA A 858 68.09 -15.09 -72.46
N LYS A 859 69.00 -14.14 -72.64
CA LYS A 859 69.46 -13.23 -71.57
C LYS A 859 68.35 -12.31 -71.07
N ALA A 860 67.52 -11.79 -71.97
CA ALA A 860 66.37 -10.96 -71.60
C ALA A 860 65.36 -11.75 -70.75
N ARG A 861 65.01 -12.99 -71.15
CA ARG A 861 64.12 -13.85 -70.35
C ARG A 861 64.71 -14.20 -68.99
N GLN A 862 66.00 -14.51 -68.92
CA GLN A 862 66.65 -14.78 -67.63
C GLN A 862 66.60 -13.57 -66.68
N SER A 863 66.87 -12.35 -67.19
CA SER A 863 66.79 -11.16 -66.34
C SER A 863 65.35 -10.78 -65.97
N GLU A 864 64.36 -11.02 -66.84
CA GLU A 864 62.93 -10.93 -66.51
C GLU A 864 62.56 -11.88 -65.37
N GLU A 865 62.94 -13.15 -65.46
CA GLU A 865 62.69 -14.16 -64.42
C GLU A 865 63.35 -13.78 -63.09
N GLU A 866 64.66 -13.47 -63.08
CA GLU A 866 65.38 -13.04 -61.88
C GLU A 866 64.72 -11.81 -61.22
N LEU A 867 64.33 -10.81 -62.03
CA LEU A 867 63.66 -9.60 -61.54
C LEU A 867 62.32 -9.92 -60.84
N THR A 868 61.50 -10.80 -61.41
CA THR A 868 60.22 -11.17 -60.77
C THR A 868 60.43 -11.83 -59.42
N THR A 869 61.47 -12.67 -59.24
CA THR A 869 61.76 -13.29 -57.94
C THR A 869 62.14 -12.26 -56.87
N TRP A 870 62.87 -11.20 -57.22
CA TRP A 870 63.25 -10.14 -56.28
C TRP A 870 62.08 -9.21 -55.95
N LYS A 871 61.27 -8.82 -56.94
CA LYS A 871 60.03 -8.08 -56.70
C LYS A 871 59.08 -8.83 -55.76
N ASN A 872 58.93 -10.14 -55.95
CA ASN A 872 58.11 -10.98 -55.06
C ASN A 872 58.64 -11.04 -53.62
N LYS A 873 59.97 -11.10 -53.43
CA LYS A 873 60.59 -11.03 -52.09
C LYS A 873 60.36 -9.68 -51.41
N VAL A 874 60.64 -8.56 -52.08
CA VAL A 874 60.44 -7.21 -51.54
C VAL A 874 58.96 -6.97 -51.20
N ALA A 875 58.04 -7.42 -52.06
CA ALA A 875 56.61 -7.36 -51.78
C ALA A 875 56.21 -8.20 -50.54
N SER A 876 56.79 -9.40 -50.36
CA SER A 876 56.50 -10.25 -49.20
C SER A 876 57.00 -9.65 -47.87
N ALA A 877 58.16 -8.99 -47.87
CA ALA A 877 58.70 -8.31 -46.69
C ALA A 877 57.84 -7.09 -46.29
N SER A 878 57.54 -6.22 -47.24
CA SER A 878 56.67 -5.05 -47.01
C SER A 878 55.25 -5.46 -46.60
N GLN A 879 54.71 -6.56 -47.14
CA GLN A 879 53.42 -7.10 -46.68
C GLN A 879 53.48 -7.62 -45.23
N SER A 880 54.62 -8.17 -44.78
CA SER A 880 54.83 -8.58 -43.39
C SER A 880 54.84 -7.38 -42.44
N GLU A 881 55.61 -6.34 -42.79
CA GLU A 881 55.67 -5.06 -42.08
C GLU A 881 54.28 -4.41 -41.96
N GLN A 882 53.54 -4.30 -43.08
CA GLN A 882 52.19 -3.73 -43.08
C GLN A 882 51.18 -4.56 -42.27
N LYS A 883 51.33 -5.89 -42.22
CA LYS A 883 50.54 -6.79 -41.34
C LYS A 883 50.87 -6.56 -39.86
N ALA A 884 52.13 -6.31 -39.50
CA ALA A 884 52.52 -5.98 -38.13
C ALA A 884 51.99 -4.60 -37.70
N ALA A 885 52.19 -3.58 -38.54
CA ALA A 885 51.71 -2.21 -38.29
C ALA A 885 50.18 -2.15 -38.11
N SER A 886 49.42 -2.78 -39.01
CA SER A 886 47.95 -2.84 -38.90
C SER A 886 47.47 -3.65 -37.68
N ARG A 887 48.19 -4.71 -37.27
CA ARG A 887 47.90 -5.44 -36.02
C ARG A 887 48.15 -4.60 -34.77
N ASN A 888 49.12 -3.69 -34.79
CA ASN A 888 49.38 -2.79 -33.67
C ASN A 888 48.40 -1.61 -33.64
N ALA A 889 48.08 -1.00 -34.79
CA ALA A 889 47.05 0.04 -34.90
C ALA A 889 45.66 -0.45 -34.42
N THR A 890 45.26 -1.66 -34.83
CA THR A 890 43.99 -2.28 -34.36
C THR A 890 44.02 -2.69 -32.88
N ARG A 891 45.20 -2.83 -32.27
CA ARG A 891 45.33 -2.99 -30.80
C ARG A 891 45.18 -1.65 -30.09
N ARG A 892 45.89 -0.59 -30.52
CA ARG A 892 45.77 0.77 -29.94
C ARG A 892 44.32 1.26 -29.95
N SER A 893 43.64 1.21 -31.10
CA SER A 893 42.23 1.60 -31.21
C SER A 893 41.27 0.80 -30.30
N ARG A 894 41.56 -0.49 -30.02
CA ARG A 894 40.78 -1.28 -29.06
C ARG A 894 41.06 -0.88 -27.60
N SER A 895 42.31 -0.59 -27.25
CA SER A 895 42.67 -0.08 -25.91
C SER A 895 42.12 1.32 -25.65
N GLU A 896 42.08 2.16 -26.68
CA GLU A 896 41.45 3.49 -26.70
C GLU A 896 39.93 3.40 -26.45
N GLU A 897 39.22 2.54 -27.19
CA GLU A 897 37.80 2.31 -27.00
C GLU A 897 37.49 1.71 -25.61
N LEU A 898 38.29 0.73 -25.14
CA LEU A 898 38.14 0.17 -23.80
C LEU A 898 38.35 1.23 -22.71
N SER A 899 39.34 2.11 -22.86
CA SER A 899 39.58 3.24 -21.95
C SER A 899 38.36 4.17 -21.93
N LYS A 900 37.86 4.56 -23.11
CA LYS A 900 36.70 5.44 -23.29
C LYS A 900 35.42 4.88 -22.67
N GLN A 901 35.13 3.59 -22.87
CA GLN A 901 33.97 2.94 -22.27
C GLN A 901 34.09 2.88 -20.74
N LEU A 902 35.25 2.49 -20.21
CA LEU A 902 35.44 2.28 -18.77
C LEU A 902 35.41 3.61 -17.99
N PHE A 903 36.04 4.66 -18.50
CA PHE A 903 35.94 6.02 -17.96
C PHE A 903 34.50 6.57 -18.06
N GLY A 904 33.82 6.32 -19.19
CA GLY A 904 32.42 6.70 -19.40
C GLY A 904 31.43 6.00 -18.45
N VAL A 905 31.77 4.81 -17.92
CA VAL A 905 30.99 4.14 -16.87
C VAL A 905 31.14 4.87 -15.53
N VAL A 906 32.38 5.20 -15.12
CA VAL A 906 32.65 5.97 -13.89
C VAL A 906 31.94 7.32 -13.92
N GLU A 907 31.97 8.04 -15.05
CA GLU A 907 31.28 9.32 -15.17
C GLU A 907 29.75 9.19 -15.03
N ARG A 908 29.15 8.15 -15.62
CA ARG A 908 27.71 7.86 -15.49
C ARG A 908 27.32 7.54 -14.05
N PHE A 909 28.14 6.79 -13.33
CA PHE A 909 27.91 6.48 -11.91
C PHE A 909 28.01 7.74 -11.03
N GLY A 910 29.01 8.60 -11.25
CA GLY A 910 29.11 9.90 -10.58
C GLY A 910 27.88 10.78 -10.82
N ARG A 911 27.50 10.98 -12.08
CA ARG A 911 26.28 11.73 -12.46
C ARG A 911 25.00 11.15 -11.83
N MET A 912 24.89 9.83 -11.66
CA MET A 912 23.73 9.21 -11.03
C MET A 912 23.67 9.47 -9.51
N LEU A 913 24.80 9.49 -8.80
CA LEU A 913 24.83 9.88 -7.39
C LEU A 913 24.38 11.35 -7.21
N GLU A 914 24.81 12.26 -8.08
CA GLU A 914 24.36 13.65 -8.09
C GLU A 914 22.84 13.75 -8.30
N GLN A 915 22.29 13.04 -9.30
CA GLN A 915 20.84 13.00 -9.58
C GLN A 915 20.02 12.41 -8.42
N LEU A 916 20.57 11.45 -7.68
CA LEU A 916 19.95 10.88 -6.48
C LEU A 916 19.97 11.83 -5.27
N GLY A 917 20.69 12.95 -5.36
CA GLY A 917 20.81 13.99 -4.33
C GLY A 917 22.00 13.82 -3.38
N PHE A 918 23.05 13.13 -3.82
CA PHE A 918 24.31 13.00 -3.09
C PHE A 918 25.41 13.88 -3.67
N ILE A 919 26.44 14.13 -2.85
CA ILE A 919 27.72 14.73 -3.21
C ILE A 919 28.80 13.75 -2.76
N VAL A 920 29.77 13.51 -3.64
CA VAL A 920 30.97 12.72 -3.34
C VAL A 920 31.95 13.66 -2.63
N VAL A 921 32.37 13.33 -1.41
CA VAL A 921 33.31 14.15 -0.61
C VAL A 921 34.54 13.32 -0.28
N ARG A 922 35.74 13.86 -0.54
CA ARG A 922 37.00 13.20 -0.19
C ARG A 922 37.36 13.50 1.27
N GLN A 923 37.66 12.48 2.06
CA GLN A 923 38.14 12.63 3.44
C GLN A 923 39.33 11.69 3.67
N SER A 924 40.51 12.27 3.93
CA SER A 924 41.75 11.53 4.22
C SER A 924 42.10 10.44 3.20
N GLY A 925 41.89 10.71 1.91
CA GLY A 925 42.13 9.78 0.80
C GLY A 925 40.88 9.03 0.33
N ASN A 926 40.00 8.64 1.26
CA ASN A 926 38.81 7.84 0.98
C ASN A 926 37.64 8.68 0.43
N ILE A 927 36.76 8.05 -0.34
CA ILE A 927 35.49 8.61 -0.80
C ILE A 927 34.40 8.41 0.27
N VAL A 928 33.65 9.48 0.57
CA VAL A 928 32.46 9.43 1.44
C VAL A 928 31.28 10.09 0.72
N VAL A 929 30.24 9.31 0.42
CA VAL A 929 29.03 9.79 -0.26
C VAL A 929 28.05 10.39 0.76
N GLN A 930 27.79 11.69 0.67
CA GLN A 930 26.93 12.43 1.61
C GLN A 930 25.72 13.07 0.90
N ARG A 931 24.59 13.26 1.59
CA ARG A 931 23.42 13.93 0.98
C ARG A 931 23.69 15.43 0.81
N ALA A 932 23.42 15.98 -0.37
CA ALA A 932 23.62 17.40 -0.68
C ALA A 932 22.93 18.35 0.32
N SER A 933 21.74 17.97 0.78
CA SER A 933 20.96 18.73 1.78
C SER A 933 21.53 18.74 3.20
N LYS A 934 22.54 17.91 3.51
CA LYS A 934 23.34 18.06 4.74
C LYS A 934 24.49 19.04 4.54
N VAL A 935 25.23 18.90 3.43
CA VAL A 935 26.43 19.72 3.14
C VAL A 935 26.06 21.21 3.05
N ASN A 936 24.96 21.53 2.37
CA ASN A 936 24.45 22.90 2.23
C ASN A 936 23.91 23.53 3.54
N ALA A 937 23.87 22.77 4.64
CA ALA A 937 23.44 23.24 5.96
C ALA A 937 24.60 23.33 6.98
N SER A 938 25.84 22.99 6.58
CA SER A 938 27.04 22.97 7.42
C SER A 938 28.13 23.97 6.97
N THR A 939 27.73 24.99 6.22
CA THR A 939 28.60 25.84 5.39
C THR A 939 29.59 26.73 6.15
N GLU A 940 29.47 26.88 7.48
CA GLU A 940 30.32 27.78 8.29
C GLU A 940 31.61 27.12 8.81
N ASN A 941 31.71 25.78 8.85
CA ASN A 941 32.83 25.05 9.47
C ASN A 941 33.71 24.26 8.48
N LEU A 942 33.58 24.49 7.17
CA LEU A 942 34.11 23.61 6.12
C LEU A 942 35.30 24.17 5.31
N SER A 943 35.99 25.19 5.82
CA SER A 943 37.13 25.86 5.18
C SER A 943 38.47 25.09 5.24
N GLN A 944 38.46 23.80 5.58
CA GLN A 944 39.65 22.93 5.68
C GLN A 944 39.44 21.50 5.16
N SER A 945 38.44 21.27 4.30
CA SER A 945 38.24 19.97 3.64
C SER A 945 38.03 20.18 2.15
N ASP A 946 38.86 19.58 1.30
CA ASP A 946 38.75 19.74 -0.15
C ASP A 946 37.48 19.05 -0.68
N ILE A 947 36.44 19.84 -0.94
CA ILE A 947 35.22 19.41 -1.62
C ILE A 947 35.52 19.29 -3.12
N VAL A 948 36.31 18.28 -3.48
CA VAL A 948 36.59 17.92 -4.87
C VAL A 948 35.34 17.30 -5.48
N SER A 949 34.58 18.09 -6.22
CA SER A 949 33.67 17.55 -7.23
C SER A 949 34.53 16.82 -8.26
N LEU A 950 34.39 15.49 -8.35
CA LEU A 950 35.09 14.66 -9.32
C LEU A 950 34.51 14.89 -10.73
N LYS A 951 34.89 16.01 -11.32
CA LYS A 951 34.96 16.20 -12.77
C LYS A 951 36.38 15.85 -13.20
N PRO A 952 36.69 14.59 -13.54
CA PRO A 952 38.00 14.22 -14.03
C PRO A 952 38.29 14.96 -15.34
N ASP A 953 39.57 15.29 -15.54
CA ASP A 953 40.02 16.08 -16.69
C ASP A 953 39.93 15.23 -17.98
N PRO A 954 39.29 15.71 -19.07
CA PRO A 954 39.16 14.94 -20.31
C PRO A 954 40.49 14.55 -20.96
N ASP A 955 41.59 15.26 -20.72
CA ASP A 955 42.88 14.94 -21.35
C ASP A 955 43.50 13.63 -20.84
N VAL A 956 43.07 13.11 -19.68
CA VAL A 956 43.49 11.80 -19.14
C VAL A 956 43.06 10.63 -20.04
N MET A 957 42.11 10.88 -20.95
CA MET A 957 41.66 9.91 -21.95
C MET A 957 42.73 9.56 -23.00
N ASN A 958 43.65 10.48 -23.30
CA ASN A 958 44.52 10.45 -24.47
C ASN A 958 45.96 10.00 -24.12
N TRP A 959 46.08 9.03 -23.20
CA TRP A 959 47.38 8.55 -22.72
C TRP A 959 48.22 7.85 -23.81
N MET A 960 47.58 7.29 -24.84
CA MET A 960 48.22 6.67 -26.02
C MET A 960 48.72 7.66 -27.08
N ASP A 961 48.38 8.95 -26.96
CA ASP A 961 48.77 10.01 -27.89
C ASP A 961 50.02 10.76 -27.39
N ALA A 962 51.02 9.99 -26.95
CA ALA A 962 52.32 10.49 -26.52
C ALA A 962 53.39 10.18 -27.58
N ASP A 963 54.22 11.17 -27.92
CA ASP A 963 55.33 10.99 -28.87
C ASP A 963 56.51 10.18 -28.27
N SER A 964 56.48 9.89 -26.97
CA SER A 964 57.52 9.14 -26.25
C SER A 964 56.94 8.03 -25.37
N SER A 965 57.65 6.90 -25.28
CA SER A 965 57.23 5.72 -24.50
C SER A 965 57.25 5.95 -22.98
N GLU A 966 58.02 6.94 -22.50
CA GLU A 966 58.06 7.32 -21.08
C GLU A 966 56.79 8.10 -20.72
N GLU A 967 56.38 9.08 -21.55
CA GLU A 967 55.12 9.80 -21.37
C GLU A 967 53.87 8.92 -21.53
N GLU A 968 53.85 7.95 -22.47
CA GLU A 968 52.74 6.98 -22.59
C GLU A 968 52.54 6.20 -21.27
N THR A 969 53.66 5.89 -20.58
CA THR A 969 53.66 5.17 -19.30
C THR A 969 53.16 6.03 -18.14
N ASP A 970 53.66 7.27 -17.99
CA ASP A 970 53.23 8.17 -16.91
C ASP A 970 51.75 8.58 -17.04
N ARG A 971 51.29 8.88 -18.26
CA ARG A 971 49.87 9.19 -18.51
C ARG A 971 48.97 7.98 -18.22
N PHE A 972 49.42 6.75 -18.55
CA PHE A 972 48.70 5.53 -18.21
C PHE A 972 48.61 5.29 -16.69
N MET A 973 49.69 5.53 -15.93
CA MET A 973 49.66 5.42 -14.47
C MET A 973 48.66 6.39 -13.83
N PHE A 974 48.59 7.64 -14.32
CA PHE A 974 47.62 8.63 -13.82
C PHE A 974 46.17 8.28 -14.16
N PHE A 975 45.92 7.71 -15.35
CA PHE A 975 44.61 7.14 -15.71
C PHE A 975 44.21 6.01 -14.74
N MET A 976 45.12 5.07 -14.45
CA MET A 976 44.87 3.99 -13.50
C MET A 976 44.64 4.50 -12.06
N GLU A 977 45.40 5.47 -11.58
CA GLU A 977 45.18 6.07 -10.26
C GLU A 977 43.80 6.76 -10.16
N THR A 978 43.36 7.42 -11.24
CA THR A 978 42.03 8.04 -11.32
C THR A 978 40.91 7.00 -11.23
N LEU A 979 41.11 5.80 -11.80
CA LEU A 979 40.15 4.70 -11.70
C LEU A 979 40.13 4.05 -10.32
N TYR A 980 41.30 3.79 -9.72
CA TYR A 980 41.41 3.21 -8.37
C TYR A 980 40.80 4.08 -7.27
N GLN A 981 40.57 5.37 -7.53
CA GLN A 981 39.89 6.27 -6.59
C GLN A 981 38.37 6.05 -6.52
N PHE A 982 37.73 5.39 -7.51
CA PHE A 982 36.28 5.18 -7.51
C PHE A 982 35.90 3.81 -6.91
N ASP A 983 35.37 3.83 -5.68
CA ASP A 983 34.85 2.65 -4.98
C ASP A 983 33.42 2.31 -5.44
N VAL A 984 33.26 1.14 -6.06
CA VAL A 984 31.98 0.64 -6.61
C VAL A 984 31.04 0.15 -5.50
N ASP A 985 31.57 -0.40 -4.40
CA ASP A 985 30.76 -0.93 -3.30
C ASP A 985 30.13 0.21 -2.51
N VAL A 986 30.92 1.27 -2.22
CA VAL A 986 30.43 2.51 -1.58
C VAL A 986 29.37 3.21 -2.43
N PHE A 987 29.51 3.16 -3.76
CA PHE A 987 28.48 3.62 -4.70
C PHE A 987 27.20 2.77 -4.62
N GLY A 988 27.32 1.44 -4.66
CA GLY A 988 26.20 0.51 -4.59
C GLY A 988 25.39 0.68 -3.30
N ASP A 989 26.08 0.75 -2.16
CA ASP A 989 25.46 0.94 -0.84
C ASP A 989 24.70 2.27 -0.74
N ALA A 990 25.25 3.35 -1.32
CA ALA A 990 24.59 4.65 -1.37
C ALA A 990 23.29 4.61 -2.19
N VAL A 991 23.28 3.92 -3.34
CA VAL A 991 22.09 3.74 -4.19
C VAL A 991 21.04 2.88 -3.48
N VAL A 992 21.42 1.70 -2.97
CA VAL A 992 20.50 0.77 -2.26
C VAL A 992 19.85 1.44 -1.06
N LYS A 993 20.63 2.19 -0.27
CA LYS A 993 20.13 2.98 0.87
C LYS A 993 19.12 4.04 0.42
N ARG A 994 19.41 4.74 -0.68
CA ARG A 994 18.52 5.78 -1.23
C ARG A 994 17.20 5.23 -1.74
N VAL A 995 17.22 4.07 -2.41
CA VAL A 995 15.99 3.40 -2.87
C VAL A 995 15.12 3.01 -1.67
N LYS A 996 15.70 2.39 -0.63
CA LYS A 996 15.00 2.06 0.62
C LYS A 996 14.43 3.31 1.33
N ASP A 997 15.19 4.40 1.40
CA ASP A 997 14.72 5.71 1.92
C ASP A 997 13.49 6.24 1.15
N ILE A 998 13.52 6.15 -0.20
CA ILE A 998 12.42 6.61 -1.07
C ILE A 998 11.20 5.72 -0.91
N GLU A 999 11.38 4.40 -0.86
CA GLU A 999 10.30 3.43 -0.71
C GLU A 999 9.55 3.63 0.62
N LEU A 1000 10.27 3.80 1.73
CA LEU A 1000 9.69 4.09 3.04
C LEU A 1000 8.93 5.42 3.04
N LEU A 1001 9.44 6.45 2.36
CA LEU A 1001 8.75 7.73 2.21
C LEU A 1001 7.49 7.60 1.36
N ALA A 1002 7.53 6.85 0.26
CA ALA A 1002 6.39 6.58 -0.60
C ALA A 1002 5.30 5.77 0.12
N ARG A 1003 5.67 4.71 0.86
CA ARG A 1003 4.75 3.95 1.72
C ARG A 1003 4.10 4.84 2.78
N LYS A 1004 4.86 5.75 3.40
CA LYS A 1004 4.33 6.75 4.34
C LYS A 1004 3.33 7.69 3.65
N TRP A 1005 3.70 8.32 2.54
CA TRP A 1005 2.84 9.26 1.80
C TRP A 1005 1.57 8.57 1.28
N GLN A 1006 1.66 7.30 0.83
CA GLN A 1006 0.50 6.53 0.42
C GLN A 1006 -0.45 6.25 1.60
N LYS A 1007 0.07 5.97 2.80
CA LYS A 1007 -0.72 5.81 4.04
C LYS A 1007 -1.37 7.13 4.46
N GLU A 1008 -0.64 8.24 4.41
CA GLU A 1008 -1.16 9.57 4.73
C GLU A 1008 -2.22 10.03 3.72
N ALA A 1009 -2.01 9.83 2.41
CA ALA A 1009 -2.98 10.14 1.36
C ALA A 1009 -4.27 9.28 1.47
N ARG A 1010 -4.16 7.99 1.83
CA ARG A 1010 -5.32 7.16 2.17
C ARG A 1010 -6.07 7.74 3.37
N GLY A 1011 -5.35 8.14 4.42
CA GLY A 1011 -5.93 8.77 5.61
C GLY A 1011 -6.59 10.12 5.33
N TYR A 1012 -6.05 10.96 4.43
CA TYR A 1012 -6.69 12.19 3.99
C TYR A 1012 -7.96 11.91 3.17
N ARG A 1013 -7.93 10.94 2.25
CA ARG A 1013 -9.12 10.53 1.48
C ARG A 1013 -10.22 9.96 2.38
N GLU A 1014 -9.87 9.15 3.37
CA GLU A 1014 -10.82 8.59 4.34
C GLU A 1014 -11.41 9.67 5.25
N LYS A 1015 -10.57 10.59 5.77
CA LYS A 1015 -11.05 11.77 6.52
C LYS A 1015 -11.99 12.62 5.66
N TYR A 1016 -11.64 12.90 4.40
CA TYR A 1016 -12.47 13.66 3.47
C TYR A 1016 -13.82 12.97 3.21
N HIS A 1017 -13.85 11.66 2.93
CA HIS A 1017 -15.12 10.96 2.74
C HIS A 1017 -15.95 10.90 4.02
N ARG A 1018 -15.32 10.80 5.19
CA ARG A 1018 -16.02 10.87 6.48
C ARG A 1018 -16.63 12.25 6.72
N THR A 1019 -15.87 13.34 6.60
CA THR A 1019 -16.39 14.70 6.76
C THR A 1019 -17.42 15.06 5.68
N HIS A 1020 -17.26 14.56 4.45
CA HIS A 1020 -18.25 14.72 3.39
C HIS A 1020 -19.55 13.94 3.68
N SER A 1021 -19.47 12.75 4.28
CA SER A 1021 -20.66 12.00 4.73
C SER A 1021 -21.36 12.72 5.88
N ASP A 1022 -20.61 13.11 6.91
CA ASP A 1022 -21.08 13.89 8.06
C ASP A 1022 -21.73 15.23 7.66
N ALA A 1023 -21.28 15.85 6.55
CA ALA A 1023 -21.85 17.08 5.99
C ALA A 1023 -23.03 16.84 5.03
N HIS A 1024 -23.26 15.60 4.59
CA HIS A 1024 -24.42 15.23 3.76
C HIS A 1024 -25.66 14.87 4.57
N ASP A 1025 -25.52 14.60 5.87
CA ASP A 1025 -26.61 14.28 6.78
C ASP A 1025 -27.44 15.52 7.13
N LYS A 1026 -28.50 15.76 6.34
CA LYS A 1026 -29.39 16.94 6.44
C LYS A 1026 -30.26 17.02 7.71
N ILE A 1027 -30.24 16.00 8.58
CA ILE A 1027 -30.98 15.93 9.86
C ILE A 1027 -30.16 15.13 10.88
N ALA A 1028 -29.81 15.76 12.01
CA ALA A 1028 -29.10 15.14 13.13
C ALA A 1028 -29.97 14.15 13.93
N TYR A 1029 -30.20 12.95 13.40
CA TYR A 1029 -31.12 11.96 14.00
C TYR A 1029 -30.54 11.19 15.21
N ARG A 1030 -29.20 11.09 15.31
CA ARG A 1030 -28.49 10.23 16.30
C ARG A 1030 -27.75 11.00 17.40
N SER A 1031 -27.26 12.20 17.09
CA SER A 1031 -26.40 13.01 17.96
C SER A 1031 -26.42 14.45 17.44
N PHE A 1032 -26.63 15.42 18.31
CA PHE A 1032 -26.61 16.84 17.93
C PHE A 1032 -25.19 17.41 17.92
N LYS A 1033 -24.98 18.43 17.09
CA LYS A 1033 -23.77 19.25 16.95
C LYS A 1033 -24.11 20.72 17.18
N GLU A 1034 -23.10 21.55 17.45
CA GLU A 1034 -23.28 23.00 17.52
C GLU A 1034 -23.73 23.55 16.15
N GLY A 1035 -24.71 24.44 16.16
CA GLY A 1035 -25.38 24.94 14.96
C GLY A 1035 -26.61 24.14 14.51
N ASP A 1036 -26.88 22.94 15.04
CA ASP A 1036 -28.08 22.16 14.69
C ASP A 1036 -29.38 22.84 15.16
N LEU A 1037 -30.47 22.64 14.42
CA LEU A 1037 -31.81 23.07 14.81
C LEU A 1037 -32.54 21.92 15.52
N ALA A 1038 -32.83 22.08 16.82
CA ALA A 1038 -33.44 21.06 17.66
C ALA A 1038 -34.84 21.47 18.16
N LEU A 1039 -35.75 20.50 18.18
CA LEU A 1039 -37.06 20.61 18.81
C LEU A 1039 -36.95 20.14 20.26
N PHE A 1040 -37.06 21.06 21.20
CA PHE A 1040 -37.11 20.77 22.63
C PHE A 1040 -38.56 20.60 23.09
N LEU A 1041 -38.78 19.61 23.95
CA LEU A 1041 -40.07 19.28 24.54
C LEU A 1041 -39.92 19.14 26.07
N PRO A 1042 -40.95 19.48 26.87
CA PRO A 1042 -40.93 19.23 28.30
C PRO A 1042 -40.92 17.72 28.58
N THR A 1043 -40.09 17.28 29.52
CA THR A 1043 -40.02 15.87 29.91
C THR A 1043 -41.23 15.46 30.77
N ARG A 1044 -41.45 14.15 30.88
CA ARG A 1044 -42.67 13.59 31.51
C ARG A 1044 -42.55 13.40 33.04
N ASN A 1045 -41.37 13.58 33.62
CA ASN A 1045 -41.15 13.45 35.05
C ASN A 1045 -41.64 14.72 35.77
N GLN A 1046 -42.34 14.56 36.90
CA GLN A 1046 -43.09 15.66 37.51
C GLN A 1046 -42.31 16.44 38.59
N ALA A 1047 -41.13 15.98 39.00
CA ALA A 1047 -40.31 16.64 40.02
C ALA A 1047 -39.62 17.91 39.48
N ILE A 1048 -39.04 17.81 38.28
CA ILE A 1048 -38.29 18.90 37.63
C ILE A 1048 -38.82 19.01 36.20
N ARG A 1049 -39.36 20.18 35.81
CA ARG A 1049 -39.94 20.43 34.46
C ARG A 1049 -38.87 20.64 33.38
N SER A 1050 -37.84 19.80 33.36
CA SER A 1050 -36.73 19.89 32.42
C SER A 1050 -37.19 19.76 30.96
N TRP A 1051 -36.45 20.40 30.06
CA TRP A 1051 -36.71 20.38 28.62
C TRP A 1051 -35.61 19.59 27.91
N ALA A 1052 -35.99 18.70 27.00
CA ALA A 1052 -35.05 17.83 26.29
C ALA A 1052 -35.24 17.86 24.77
N ALA A 1053 -34.14 17.77 24.03
CA ALA A 1053 -34.14 17.74 22.57
C ALA A 1053 -34.66 16.38 22.05
N PHE A 1054 -35.66 16.42 21.17
CA PHE A 1054 -36.30 15.23 20.63
C PHE A 1054 -35.37 14.50 19.63
N ASN A 1055 -34.91 13.31 20.00
CA ASN A 1055 -34.09 12.43 19.16
C ASN A 1055 -34.46 10.94 19.32
N VAL A 1056 -33.74 10.06 18.62
CA VAL A 1056 -33.91 8.60 18.76
C VAL A 1056 -32.55 7.93 18.94
N GLY A 1057 -32.32 7.43 20.16
CA GLY A 1057 -31.12 6.65 20.53
C GLY A 1057 -30.10 7.38 21.41
N ALA A 1058 -30.31 8.66 21.76
CA ALA A 1058 -29.44 9.40 22.67
C ALA A 1058 -30.24 10.36 23.59
N PRO A 1059 -31.15 9.84 24.45
CA PRO A 1059 -32.27 10.61 25.03
C PRO A 1059 -31.90 11.56 26.21
N HIS A 1060 -30.68 12.11 26.24
CA HIS A 1060 -30.15 12.87 27.38
C HIS A 1060 -29.54 14.23 26.99
N TYR A 1061 -30.10 14.91 25.98
CA TYR A 1061 -29.76 16.30 25.65
C TYR A 1061 -30.78 17.25 26.29
N PHE A 1062 -30.39 17.92 27.37
CA PHE A 1062 -31.25 18.80 28.16
C PHE A 1062 -30.94 20.26 27.88
N LEU A 1063 -31.96 21.10 27.70
CA LEU A 1063 -31.84 22.54 27.52
C LEU A 1063 -31.45 23.20 28.85
N ARG A 1064 -30.45 24.08 28.83
CA ARG A 1064 -30.21 25.01 29.95
C ARG A 1064 -31.32 26.05 29.98
N GLU A 1065 -31.99 26.21 31.11
CA GLU A 1065 -33.05 27.21 31.24
C GLU A 1065 -32.47 28.64 31.16
N GLN A 1066 -33.11 29.49 30.35
CA GLN A 1066 -32.77 30.90 30.17
C GLN A 1066 -34.08 31.70 30.14
N ASP A 1067 -34.13 32.86 30.80
CA ASP A 1067 -35.34 33.70 30.90
C ASP A 1067 -35.95 34.07 29.54
N ALA A 1068 -35.10 34.17 28.52
CA ALA A 1068 -35.49 34.44 27.14
C ALA A 1068 -36.50 33.41 26.57
N HIS A 1069 -36.45 32.14 27.00
CA HIS A 1069 -37.23 31.05 26.42
C HIS A 1069 -38.69 30.99 26.90
N LYS A 1070 -39.00 31.55 28.08
CA LYS A 1070 -40.35 31.59 28.68
C LYS A 1070 -41.04 30.22 28.77
N LEU A 1071 -40.28 29.20 29.17
CA LEU A 1071 -40.61 27.78 29.08
C LEU A 1071 -41.94 27.39 29.78
N GLN A 1072 -42.30 28.04 30.89
CA GLN A 1072 -43.51 27.68 31.65
C GLN A 1072 -44.83 27.89 30.88
N ALA A 1073 -44.83 28.68 29.80
CA ALA A 1073 -46.01 29.02 29.00
C ALA A 1073 -46.02 28.38 27.60
N ARG A 1074 -45.21 27.33 27.36
CA ARG A 1074 -45.01 26.71 26.05
C ARG A 1074 -45.07 25.18 26.13
N ASP A 1075 -45.62 24.56 25.09
CA ASP A 1075 -45.66 23.08 24.94
C ASP A 1075 -44.45 22.52 24.16
N TRP A 1076 -43.77 23.37 23.39
CA TRP A 1076 -42.59 23.04 22.57
C TRP A 1076 -41.74 24.29 22.31
N LEU A 1077 -40.46 24.09 21.98
CA LEU A 1077 -39.51 25.15 21.63
C LEU A 1077 -38.64 24.66 20.45
N LEU A 1078 -38.52 25.47 19.40
CA LEU A 1078 -37.60 25.20 18.29
C LEU A 1078 -36.42 26.17 18.37
N ALA A 1079 -35.25 25.66 18.72
CA ALA A 1079 -34.07 26.46 18.99
C ALA A 1079 -32.82 25.88 18.32
N ARG A 1080 -31.92 26.76 17.90
CA ARG A 1080 -30.63 26.41 17.30
C ARG A 1080 -29.61 26.25 18.41
N ILE A 1081 -29.00 25.07 18.49
CA ILE A 1081 -27.97 24.74 19.46
C ILE A 1081 -26.77 25.65 19.25
N THR A 1082 -26.36 26.37 20.30
CA THR A 1082 -25.18 27.23 20.30
C THR A 1082 -23.99 26.62 21.00
N LYS A 1083 -24.22 25.76 22.01
CA LYS A 1083 -23.17 25.04 22.74
C LYS A 1083 -23.68 23.70 23.27
N ILE A 1084 -22.81 22.69 23.33
CA ILE A 1084 -23.10 21.41 23.98
C ILE A 1084 -22.02 21.11 25.03
N GLU A 1085 -22.41 20.99 26.30
CA GLU A 1085 -21.54 20.53 27.40
C GLU A 1085 -21.84 19.07 27.74
N GLU A 1086 -20.90 18.15 27.52
CA GLU A 1086 -21.00 16.78 28.00
C GLU A 1086 -20.74 16.70 29.51
N ARG A 1087 -21.60 15.98 30.23
CA ARG A 1087 -21.46 15.66 31.65
C ARG A 1087 -21.77 14.18 31.88
N VAL A 1088 -21.27 13.64 32.98
CA VAL A 1088 -21.51 12.25 33.40
C VAL A 1088 -21.99 12.30 34.84
N VAL A 1089 -23.05 11.56 35.16
CA VAL A 1089 -23.46 11.41 36.57
C VAL A 1089 -22.44 10.56 37.32
N ASP A 1090 -22.04 11.04 38.49
CA ASP A 1090 -21.16 10.36 39.44
C ASP A 1090 -21.81 10.41 40.83
N LEU A 1091 -22.55 9.35 41.18
CA LEU A 1091 -23.24 9.27 42.47
C LEU A 1091 -22.30 8.98 43.65
N SER A 1092 -21.00 8.76 43.40
CA SER A 1092 -20.04 8.44 44.48
C SER A 1092 -19.78 9.61 45.43
N LYS A 1093 -19.92 10.84 44.95
CA LYS A 1093 -19.65 12.08 45.71
C LYS A 1093 -20.78 12.47 46.65
N SER A 1094 -22.05 12.32 46.23
CA SER A 1094 -23.21 12.73 47.03
C SER A 1094 -23.41 11.88 48.29
N LEU A 1095 -22.90 10.64 48.30
CA LEU A 1095 -23.03 9.72 49.43
C LEU A 1095 -22.24 10.15 50.68
N ASN A 1096 -21.25 11.03 50.55
CA ASN A 1096 -20.44 11.55 51.67
C ASN A 1096 -21.02 12.83 52.32
N GLY A 1097 -22.19 13.29 51.89
CA GLY A 1097 -22.83 14.54 52.34
C GLY A 1097 -23.53 14.51 53.71
N THR A 1098 -22.94 13.88 54.74
CA THR A 1098 -23.55 13.85 56.09
C THR A 1098 -23.37 15.16 56.84
N ASN A 1099 -24.32 16.10 56.71
CA ASN A 1099 -24.32 17.36 57.47
C ASN A 1099 -25.73 17.75 57.98
N PRO A 1100 -26.11 17.39 59.22
CA PRO A 1100 -27.51 17.39 59.65
C PRO A 1100 -27.92 18.58 60.53
N ASP A 1101 -27.74 19.84 60.10
CA ASP A 1101 -28.31 20.98 60.84
C ASP A 1101 -28.71 22.21 59.99
N ARG A 1102 -30.03 22.36 59.79
CA ARG A 1102 -30.77 23.63 60.00
C ARG A 1102 -32.28 23.44 59.87
N ARG A 1103 -33.05 24.00 60.80
CA ARG A 1103 -34.51 24.16 60.71
C ARG A 1103 -34.90 25.62 60.87
N SER A 1104 -35.91 26.07 60.10
CA SER A 1104 -36.42 27.46 60.04
C SER A 1104 -35.39 28.48 59.52
N VAL A 1105 -35.76 29.61 58.92
CA VAL A 1105 -37.09 30.23 58.70
C VAL A 1105 -37.35 30.35 57.19
N GLY A 1106 -38.62 30.40 56.76
CA GLY A 1106 -38.98 30.50 55.34
C GLY A 1106 -39.30 31.94 54.90
N GLU A 1107 -38.82 32.31 53.70
CA GLU A 1107 -39.37 33.39 52.88
C GLU A 1107 -39.15 33.02 51.39
N VAL A 1108 -39.87 33.67 50.47
CA VAL A 1108 -39.91 33.26 49.04
C VAL A 1108 -38.86 34.02 48.23
N SER A 1109 -37.99 33.29 47.53
CA SER A 1109 -37.16 33.84 46.44
C SER A 1109 -36.81 32.73 45.43
N ASP A 1110 -36.83 33.06 44.14
CA ASP A 1110 -36.43 32.18 43.05
C ASP A 1110 -34.91 32.02 42.99
N GLY A 1111 -34.43 30.82 42.61
CA GLY A 1111 -33.00 30.53 42.41
C GLY A 1111 -32.63 29.06 42.66
N ILE A 1112 -32.86 28.19 41.68
CA ILE A 1112 -32.32 26.82 41.70
C ILE A 1112 -30.81 26.90 41.44
N SER A 1113 -29.99 26.44 42.37
CA SER A 1113 -28.53 26.40 42.22
C SER A 1113 -28.11 25.32 41.22
N ILE A 1114 -27.53 25.73 40.09
CA ILE A 1114 -27.19 24.86 38.94
C ILE A 1114 -25.96 23.96 39.18
N ASP A 1115 -25.33 24.05 40.35
CA ASP A 1115 -24.14 23.27 40.74
C ASP A 1115 -24.43 21.85 41.28
N GLU A 1116 -25.67 21.35 41.19
CA GLU A 1116 -25.93 19.93 41.39
C GLU A 1116 -25.33 19.09 40.25
N GLU A 1117 -24.59 18.03 40.60
CA GLU A 1117 -23.91 17.15 39.64
C GLU A 1117 -24.87 16.21 38.88
N ASN A 1118 -26.12 16.10 39.35
CA ASN A 1118 -27.20 15.33 38.73
C ASN A 1118 -28.58 16.01 38.82
N PRO A 1119 -28.79 17.16 38.16
CA PRO A 1119 -30.00 17.98 38.29
C PRO A 1119 -31.21 17.42 37.52
N PHE A 1120 -31.11 16.18 37.02
CA PHE A 1120 -32.13 15.51 36.20
C PHE A 1120 -32.45 14.08 36.67
N GLU A 1121 -32.05 13.71 37.90
CA GLU A 1121 -32.31 12.40 38.53
C GLU A 1121 -31.87 11.19 37.68
N LEU A 1122 -30.78 11.32 36.94
CA LEU A 1122 -30.27 10.30 36.03
C LEU A 1122 -29.46 9.22 36.78
N SER A 1123 -29.35 8.03 36.18
CA SER A 1123 -28.59 6.91 36.74
C SER A 1123 -27.08 7.17 36.81
N ASP A 1124 -26.41 6.51 37.74
CA ASP A 1124 -24.95 6.57 37.88
C ASP A 1124 -24.21 6.15 36.59
N GLY A 1125 -23.09 6.84 36.29
CA GLY A 1125 -22.30 6.64 35.07
C GLY A 1125 -22.98 7.06 33.76
N LEU A 1126 -24.20 7.58 33.79
CA LEU A 1126 -24.94 7.95 32.59
C LEU A 1126 -24.44 9.29 32.01
N ARG A 1127 -24.12 9.28 30.71
CA ARG A 1127 -23.71 10.48 29.96
C ARG A 1127 -24.93 11.29 29.55
N TRP A 1128 -24.88 12.58 29.83
CA TRP A 1128 -25.89 13.56 29.47
C TRP A 1128 -25.24 14.84 28.95
N TYR A 1129 -26.02 15.66 28.26
CA TYR A 1129 -25.53 16.87 27.61
C TYR A 1129 -26.37 18.06 28.04
N LEU A 1130 -25.74 19.09 28.58
CA LEU A 1130 -26.37 20.38 28.84
C LEU A 1130 -26.21 21.24 27.58
N VAL A 1131 -27.33 21.72 27.05
CA VAL A 1131 -27.41 22.37 25.75
C VAL A 1131 -27.81 23.82 25.92
N ASP A 1132 -26.96 24.75 25.47
CA ASP A 1132 -27.39 26.11 25.18
C ASP A 1132 -28.00 26.11 23.77
N ALA A 1133 -29.16 26.74 23.61
CA ALA A 1133 -29.77 26.94 22.30
C ALA A 1133 -30.48 28.29 22.24
N THR A 1134 -30.40 28.98 21.10
CA THR A 1134 -31.10 30.25 20.86
C THR A 1134 -32.36 30.01 20.02
N GLU A 1135 -33.48 30.61 20.41
CA GLU A 1135 -34.74 30.49 19.67
C GLU A 1135 -34.59 31.09 18.26
N GLU A 1136 -34.87 30.32 17.21
CA GLU A 1136 -34.56 30.72 15.83
C GLU A 1136 -35.37 31.94 15.35
N LYS A 1137 -36.51 32.23 16.01
CA LYS A 1137 -37.31 33.46 15.81
C LYS A 1137 -37.90 33.96 17.14
N PRO A 1138 -37.28 34.94 17.82
CA PRO A 1138 -37.86 35.54 19.00
C PRO A 1138 -39.20 36.23 18.69
N GLY A 1139 -40.25 35.92 19.45
CA GLY A 1139 -41.51 36.68 19.44
C GLY A 1139 -42.70 36.06 18.71
N ALA A 1140 -42.71 34.75 18.43
CA ALA A 1140 -43.94 34.07 18.03
C ALA A 1140 -45.00 34.18 19.16
N PRO A 1141 -46.24 34.66 18.89
CA PRO A 1141 -47.26 34.84 19.92
C PRO A 1141 -47.75 33.49 20.45
N ALA A 1142 -48.08 33.42 21.74
CA ALA A 1142 -48.63 32.23 22.37
C ALA A 1142 -50.04 31.95 21.82
N THR A 1143 -50.16 30.96 20.94
CA THR A 1143 -51.45 30.50 20.41
C THR A 1143 -52.22 29.73 21.50
N PRO A 1144 -53.51 30.02 21.73
CA PRO A 1144 -54.30 29.30 22.72
C PRO A 1144 -54.51 27.83 22.34
N GLY A 1145 -54.82 27.01 23.34
CA GLY A 1145 -54.73 25.56 23.27
C GLY A 1145 -55.55 24.85 22.18
N LEU A 1146 -55.12 23.63 21.89
CA LEU A 1146 -55.54 22.67 20.85
C LEU A 1146 -57.05 22.70 20.51
N GLY A 1147 -57.50 23.63 19.66
CA GLY A 1147 -58.94 23.92 19.59
C GLY A 1147 -59.49 24.76 18.44
N LYS A 1148 -58.76 25.03 17.35
CA LYS A 1148 -59.25 25.42 16.00
C LYS A 1148 -58.09 25.68 15.03
N SER A 1149 -58.33 25.53 13.74
CA SER A 1149 -57.37 25.88 12.67
C SER A 1149 -57.78 27.20 12.00
N THR A 1150 -56.81 28.09 11.82
CA THR A 1150 -56.79 29.10 10.75
C THR A 1150 -55.34 29.34 10.32
N VAL A 1151 -55.10 29.35 9.01
CA VAL A 1151 -53.83 29.78 8.42
C VAL A 1151 -53.94 31.26 8.08
N ALA A 1152 -52.90 32.04 8.40
CA ALA A 1152 -52.71 33.39 7.89
C ALA A 1152 -51.22 33.61 7.57
N SER A 1153 -50.93 34.08 6.37
CA SER A 1153 -49.57 34.26 5.84
C SER A 1153 -49.06 35.70 6.03
N ALA A 1154 -47.75 35.84 6.25
CA ALA A 1154 -47.06 37.14 6.24
C ALA A 1154 -45.71 37.00 5.52
N HIS A 1155 -45.67 37.55 4.31
CA HIS A 1155 -44.61 37.47 3.31
C HIS A 1155 -43.46 38.46 3.60
N VAL A 1156 -42.20 38.03 3.51
CA VAL A 1156 -41.04 38.91 3.19
C VAL A 1156 -40.00 38.07 2.44
N ASP A 1157 -39.55 38.55 1.28
CA ASP A 1157 -38.51 37.89 0.47
C ASP A 1157 -37.09 38.17 0.94
N ALA A 1158 -36.23 37.16 0.86
CA ALA A 1158 -34.80 37.35 0.66
C ALA A 1158 -34.23 36.16 -0.14
N ARG A 1159 -33.72 36.44 -1.35
CA ARG A 1159 -33.17 35.47 -2.32
C ARG A 1159 -32.16 34.49 -1.67
N GLY A 1160 -32.30 33.18 -1.92
CA GLY A 1160 -31.19 32.24 -1.73
C GLY A 1160 -31.54 30.75 -1.73
N SER A 1161 -30.91 30.00 -2.66
CA SER A 1161 -30.77 28.54 -2.69
C SER A 1161 -32.05 27.68 -2.80
N ILE A 1162 -32.20 27.04 -3.97
CA ILE A 1162 -33.24 26.05 -4.27
C ILE A 1162 -33.06 24.81 -3.37
N ARG A 1163 -34.18 24.30 -2.83
CA ARG A 1163 -34.29 22.96 -2.23
C ARG A 1163 -35.27 22.12 -3.02
N LEU A 1164 -34.91 20.87 -3.33
CA LEU A 1164 -35.85 19.73 -3.40
C LEU A 1164 -35.08 18.42 -3.11
N GLY A 1165 -35.73 17.32 -2.75
CA GLY A 1165 -37.16 17.17 -2.45
C GLY A 1165 -37.53 15.70 -2.29
N ARG A 1166 -38.34 15.36 -1.28
CA ARG A 1166 -38.75 13.98 -0.99
C ARG A 1166 -40.22 13.94 -0.54
N PRO A 1167 -41.09 13.11 -1.16
CA PRO A 1167 -42.33 12.64 -0.53
C PRO A 1167 -42.03 11.42 0.37
N SER A 1168 -42.49 11.29 1.62
CA SER A 1168 -43.86 11.47 2.18
C SER A 1168 -44.85 10.40 1.66
N SER A 1169 -45.71 9.78 2.47
CA SER A 1169 -45.80 9.73 3.94
C SER A 1169 -46.43 8.40 4.44
N ALA A 1170 -46.75 8.32 5.73
CA ALA A 1170 -47.42 7.22 6.43
C ALA A 1170 -48.77 6.77 5.82
N GLY A 1171 -49.33 5.59 6.12
CA GLY A 1171 -48.87 4.51 7.02
C GLY A 1171 -49.98 4.03 7.97
N ASN A 1172 -49.95 2.76 8.42
CA ASN A 1172 -50.76 2.26 9.56
C ASN A 1172 -50.41 0.81 9.96
N VAL A 1173 -51.02 0.35 11.06
CA VAL A 1173 -51.00 -1.01 11.67
C VAL A 1173 -49.92 -1.23 12.74
N ALA A 1174 -50.34 -1.02 13.99
CA ALA A 1174 -49.85 -1.76 15.15
C ALA A 1174 -50.82 -2.92 15.47
N LYS A 1175 -50.40 -3.86 16.34
CA LYS A 1175 -51.18 -5.00 16.88
C LYS A 1175 -51.41 -6.21 15.96
N THR A 1176 -50.33 -6.91 15.63
CA THR A 1176 -50.30 -8.38 15.83
C THR A 1176 -48.99 -8.74 16.52
N LEU A 1177 -49.09 -9.47 17.65
CA LEU A 1177 -47.94 -9.88 18.46
C LEU A 1177 -47.51 -11.31 18.12
N THR A 1178 -46.25 -11.64 18.47
CA THR A 1178 -45.77 -13.00 18.77
C THR A 1178 -46.07 -14.11 17.75
N LYS A 1179 -45.22 -14.26 16.72
CA LYS A 1179 -44.70 -15.57 16.22
C LYS A 1179 -43.69 -15.43 15.06
N SER A 1180 -42.43 -15.11 15.36
CA SER A 1180 -41.25 -15.44 14.51
C SER A 1180 -39.91 -15.12 15.21
N LEU A 1181 -39.72 -15.61 16.45
CA LEU A 1181 -38.36 -15.81 16.96
C LEU A 1181 -37.85 -17.15 16.43
N ASP A 1182 -37.41 -17.15 15.18
CA ASP A 1182 -36.37 -18.02 14.61
C ASP A 1182 -36.18 -17.65 13.12
N SER A 1183 -34.99 -17.92 12.56
CA SER A 1183 -34.53 -17.52 11.22
C SER A 1183 -33.96 -16.10 11.06
N ARG A 1184 -32.83 -15.83 11.73
CA ARG A 1184 -31.80 -14.87 11.27
C ARG A 1184 -30.40 -15.06 11.87
N ARG A 1185 -29.97 -16.32 11.98
CA ARG A 1185 -28.56 -16.68 12.23
C ARG A 1185 -28.11 -17.65 11.13
N ASN A 1186 -27.54 -17.10 10.05
CA ASN A 1186 -26.59 -17.73 9.11
C ASN A 1186 -26.47 -16.90 7.81
N SER A 1187 -25.41 -16.08 7.72
CA SER A 1187 -24.67 -15.82 6.48
C SER A 1187 -23.46 -14.95 6.82
N SER A 1188 -22.25 -15.49 6.64
CA SER A 1188 -20.98 -14.76 6.76
C SER A 1188 -20.56 -14.17 5.40
N ASN A 1189 -19.36 -13.56 5.37
CA ASN A 1189 -18.62 -13.15 4.17
C ASN A 1189 -19.17 -11.95 3.36
N SER A 1190 -18.33 -11.10 2.77
CA SER A 1190 -16.87 -10.93 2.93
C SER A 1190 -16.45 -9.53 2.51
N LYS A 1191 -15.23 -9.09 2.87
CA LYS A 1191 -14.56 -7.98 2.19
C LYS A 1191 -13.08 -8.28 2.01
N ARG A 1192 -12.66 -8.32 0.75
CA ARG A 1192 -11.32 -8.74 0.28
C ARG A 1192 -10.19 -7.95 0.93
N GLY A 1193 -9.09 -8.64 1.23
CA GLY A 1193 -7.75 -8.03 1.33
C GLY A 1193 -7.21 -7.60 -0.05
N PRO A 1194 -6.09 -6.86 -0.11
CA PRO A 1194 -5.51 -6.37 -1.35
C PRO A 1194 -4.64 -7.44 -2.06
N SER A 1195 -4.41 -7.23 -3.35
CA SER A 1195 -3.46 -7.99 -4.17
C SER A 1195 -2.01 -7.57 -3.94
N SER A 1196 -1.11 -8.55 -3.86
CA SER A 1196 0.34 -8.35 -4.06
C SER A 1196 0.74 -8.68 -5.50
N GLN A 1197 1.82 -8.07 -5.98
CA GLN A 1197 2.36 -8.27 -7.32
C GLN A 1197 3.41 -9.39 -7.35
N LEU A 1198 3.64 -9.95 -8.53
CA LEU A 1198 4.80 -10.80 -8.83
C LEU A 1198 6.06 -9.94 -8.98
N ALA A 1199 7.19 -10.48 -8.53
CA ALA A 1199 8.52 -10.22 -9.06
C ALA A 1199 9.39 -11.45 -8.74
N ASN A 1200 10.28 -11.82 -9.67
CA ASN A 1200 11.29 -12.84 -9.42
C ASN A 1200 12.41 -12.22 -8.55
N ASP A 1201 13.16 -13.04 -7.81
CA ASP A 1201 14.47 -13.43 -8.34
C ASP A 1201 15.02 -14.70 -7.69
N SER A 1202 15.96 -15.36 -8.38
CA SER A 1202 16.53 -16.64 -7.95
C SER A 1202 18.04 -16.70 -8.19
N THR A 1203 18.83 -16.87 -7.12
CA THR A 1203 20.23 -17.35 -7.22
C THR A 1203 20.80 -17.68 -5.83
N THR A 1204 21.16 -18.96 -5.62
CA THR A 1204 22.41 -19.39 -4.95
C THR A 1204 22.51 -20.91 -4.97
N ASP A 1205 23.64 -21.39 -5.49
CA ASP A 1205 24.34 -22.66 -5.28
C ASP A 1205 23.60 -23.87 -4.67
N LEU A 1206 23.57 -24.96 -5.45
CA LEU A 1206 23.82 -26.29 -4.92
C LEU A 1206 25.01 -26.93 -5.61
N THR A 1207 26.00 -27.30 -4.80
CA THR A 1207 27.20 -28.06 -5.20
C THR A 1207 26.82 -29.44 -5.75
N ARG A 1208 27.55 -29.90 -6.76
CA ARG A 1208 27.44 -31.26 -7.30
C ARG A 1208 28.54 -32.14 -6.72
N VAL A 1209 28.22 -33.41 -6.45
CA VAL A 1209 29.15 -34.47 -6.08
C VAL A 1209 28.86 -35.67 -6.98
N ASP A 1210 29.90 -36.36 -7.44
CA ASP A 1210 29.83 -37.51 -8.34
C ASP A 1210 29.29 -38.78 -7.65
N GLU A 1211 28.73 -39.71 -8.42
CA GLU A 1211 29.41 -41.01 -8.70
C GLU A 1211 28.60 -41.94 -9.64
N ALA A 1212 29.35 -42.86 -10.26
CA ALA A 1212 28.96 -44.19 -10.76
C ALA A 1212 27.93 -44.35 -11.91
N GLU A 1213 28.48 -44.69 -13.09
CA GLU A 1213 27.86 -45.59 -14.10
C GLU A 1213 27.75 -47.05 -13.54
N PRO A 1214 26.98 -48.01 -14.13
CA PRO A 1214 27.35 -48.55 -15.46
C PRO A 1214 26.24 -49.09 -16.39
N SER A 1215 26.49 -48.97 -17.70
CA SER A 1215 26.20 -49.94 -18.78
C SER A 1215 24.79 -50.55 -19.00
N SER A 1216 24.21 -50.37 -20.20
CA SER A 1216 24.04 -51.48 -21.18
C SER A 1216 23.45 -51.03 -22.55
N ARG A 1217 23.84 -51.75 -23.62
CA ARG A 1217 23.36 -51.69 -25.03
C ARG A 1217 22.30 -52.82 -25.27
N PRO A 1218 21.55 -52.94 -26.41
CA PRO A 1218 21.95 -52.57 -27.79
C PRO A 1218 20.86 -52.12 -28.84
N GLN A 1219 21.33 -51.70 -30.03
CA GLN A 1219 20.79 -51.81 -31.43
C GLN A 1219 19.31 -51.43 -31.73
N GLU A 1220 18.98 -50.61 -32.74
CA GLU A 1220 18.96 -50.85 -34.23
C GLU A 1220 18.93 -49.46 -34.94
N THR A 1221 19.66 -49.06 -36.00
CA THR A 1221 19.95 -49.54 -37.39
C THR A 1221 18.96 -49.14 -38.51
N ALA A 1222 19.14 -47.93 -39.06
CA ALA A 1222 18.90 -47.46 -40.46
C ALA A 1222 19.57 -46.06 -40.58
N ASP A 1223 20.29 -45.59 -41.62
CA ASP A 1223 20.10 -45.58 -43.09
C ASP A 1223 18.80 -44.87 -43.55
N GLU A 1224 18.77 -44.04 -44.60
CA GLU A 1224 19.66 -43.94 -45.77
C GLU A 1224 19.74 -42.51 -46.41
N VAL A 1225 20.91 -42.16 -46.98
CA VAL A 1225 21.21 -41.21 -48.10
C VAL A 1225 20.70 -39.75 -48.12
N ARG A 1226 21.64 -38.85 -48.49
CA ARG A 1226 21.45 -37.45 -48.93
C ARG A 1226 22.02 -37.29 -50.36
N ARG A 1227 21.37 -36.52 -51.25
CA ARG A 1227 21.92 -36.14 -52.57
C ARG A 1227 21.49 -34.74 -53.04
N ASP A 1228 22.46 -33.85 -53.17
CA ASP A 1228 22.51 -32.71 -54.11
C ASP A 1228 22.87 -33.25 -55.53
N PRO A 1229 23.00 -32.46 -56.64
CA PRO A 1229 22.96 -30.98 -56.84
C PRO A 1229 21.92 -30.59 -57.95
N PRO A 1230 21.97 -29.48 -58.75
CA PRO A 1230 22.93 -28.35 -58.82
C PRO A 1230 22.37 -26.91 -59.05
N GLN A 1231 23.29 -25.94 -58.90
CA GLN A 1231 23.57 -24.72 -59.70
C GLN A 1231 22.43 -23.91 -60.38
N GLY A 1232 22.47 -22.57 -60.27
CA GLY A 1232 21.54 -21.69 -60.99
C GLY A 1232 21.93 -20.23 -61.31
N THR A 1233 22.55 -19.45 -60.41
CA THR A 1233 23.13 -18.10 -60.67
C THR A 1233 23.93 -17.65 -59.45
#